data_AF-A0A4R9C324-F1
#
_entry.id   AF-A0A4R9C324-F1
#
_cell.length_a   1.000
_cell.length_b   1.000
_cell.length_c   1.000
_cell.angle_alpha   90.00
_cell.angle_beta   90.00
_cell.angle_gamma   90.00
#
_symmetry.space_group_name_H-M   'P 1'
#
loop_
_entity.id
_entity.type
_entity.pdbx_description
1 polymer ?
#
loop_
_entity_poly.entity_id
_entity_poly.type
_entity_poly.pdbx_seq_one_letter_code
_entity_poly.pdbx_strand_id
1 'polypeptide(L)'
;MEEGMKTGIKSIFGRTIAMLLAFIISLSGVNIQGFKTKTVKAQEQYIDFGFTKSGDKEDFGAKAKVNSDKTVDFVFDFEHWGEGFKNQAKLRGINGDWNNGKDLVANKEQKFYSIKLSFDEVKSLQKDGFKIYLPELGSEGWRPKGNNVKIPQELLAKISEIQNEKIGKKENIDISKNVKKTKTDKTTKVIFHFDNYNGGKWSLWVWANGADGKQHSFDKTDDFGQTATIDLGVKTDKIGYIVKDQNSWTKNIDEDRFVDIKDETTHVWVRDEDPKTYLEKPQKISEEKPVIQLFTIDKYKELNLRLSKYVNFEDAKQHYELKLGKEDIKSKVEKIEAINEKNGKTRKIKITLKEDINLDDIISNKGKDVSIILKVKDVDKQTDEVLNAKATIGRIVSEKQFDDKYATDEELGAIYSKGETEFKLWAPTARKVELVTYNKGSLEKNYEMNRSEKGVYSYKLLGDNLGKEYMYRVYLSDAEGVEVVDPYAKSVTVNGERGVVVNPTPSEVARPVNEENMKNPIIYELHVRDFSIAENSGMKNKGKFLALTEKGTKADNGQITGLDYLKSLGVTHIQLLPIYDFSSNSVDEKNIKAKYNWGYDPQNYNAVEGAYSTDPKDPFNRIKELQKTVDTLHENGLGVIMDVVYNHVFDTQQQSFNKIVPGYYFRMKEDGTFHSGTGVGNETASERRMMRKFMIDSTKHWVKTFKLDGLRFDLMGTHDHETMNEVYKAVKEINPNIFILGEGWNMDMGIPEDLRASQKNANKMPNLAFFNDDIRNAIKGGNDDNSTGFITGSPEKESIIINNIKGGQNLDKPYQSARQVVQYAAAHDNLTLWDKLEKSRPDDNVETRIKRQNLANAITMFSFGTPFVHAGQEFGRTKGGNHNSYNSPDSVNQFDWNRVKDFSNMTNYFRELVKIRKNNEIFNIKDFGEINKIFEIKNKRFGEVGYKLERGEDDLYIGHNVSDKVVPFNVETGRYRVLVMNNQAKAEGLREIDVIDKIDLSPLSTIVLQRIPTKDKPINAVTITQSNNQQNSTQNRNPETGDFGVTTSAIMIVISMGMIFVIRKKNLI
;
A
#
# COMPACT_ATOMS: atom_id res chain seq x y z
N MET A 1 1.68 0.10 -61.01
CA MET A 1 2.58 0.11 -59.84
C MET A 1 3.22 1.48 -59.63
N GLU A 2 3.70 2.16 -60.67
CA GLU A 2 4.29 3.50 -60.53
C GLU A 2 3.34 4.55 -59.91
N GLU A 3 2.06 4.56 -60.26
CA GLU A 3 1.07 5.47 -59.62
C GLU A 3 0.76 5.13 -58.15
N GLY A 4 1.22 3.98 -57.62
CA GLY A 4 1.11 3.66 -56.19
C GLY A 4 2.30 4.14 -55.37
N MET A 5 3.44 4.38 -56.02
CA MET A 5 4.63 4.88 -55.34
C MET A 5 4.60 6.42 -55.21
N LYS A 6 3.79 7.13 -56.00
CA LYS A 6 3.71 8.60 -55.96
C LYS A 6 2.73 9.19 -54.95
N THR A 7 1.75 8.44 -54.41
CA THR A 7 0.70 9.00 -53.53
C THR A 7 0.75 8.54 -52.06
N GLY A 8 1.80 7.85 -51.62
CA GLY A 8 2.04 7.62 -50.19
C GLY A 8 1.00 6.80 -49.43
N ILE A 9 0.16 6.00 -50.11
CA ILE A 9 -0.80 5.11 -49.44
C ILE A 9 -0.11 3.80 -49.06
N LYS A 10 0.39 3.71 -47.83
CA LYS A 10 0.76 2.46 -47.17
C LYS A 10 -0.51 1.74 -46.70
N SER A 11 -1.09 0.86 -47.53
CA SER A 11 -2.06 -0.12 -47.03
C SER A 11 -1.64 -1.55 -47.42
N ILE A 12 -1.80 -2.45 -46.45
CA ILE A 12 -1.44 -3.88 -46.47
C ILE A 12 -2.09 -4.62 -47.67
N PHE A 13 -3.21 -4.12 -48.16
CA PHE A 13 -4.03 -4.69 -49.25
C PHE A 13 -3.27 -4.80 -50.60
N GLY A 14 -2.33 -3.87 -50.88
CA GLY A 14 -1.55 -3.89 -52.14
C GLY A 14 -0.42 -4.94 -52.19
N ARG A 15 0.11 -5.37 -51.03
CA ARG A 15 1.21 -6.35 -50.93
C ARG A 15 0.72 -7.78 -51.10
N THR A 16 -0.49 -8.07 -50.63
CA THR A 16 -1.11 -9.40 -50.70
C THR A 16 -1.50 -9.79 -52.13
N ILE A 17 -1.98 -8.84 -52.94
CA ILE A 17 -2.28 -9.02 -54.37
C ILE A 17 -1.03 -9.45 -55.18
N ALA A 18 0.12 -8.82 -54.91
CA ALA A 18 1.34 -9.02 -55.68
C ALA A 18 1.99 -10.40 -55.42
N MET A 19 1.89 -10.91 -54.18
CA MET A 19 2.35 -12.25 -53.84
C MET A 19 1.45 -13.35 -54.42
N LEU A 20 0.12 -13.14 -54.46
CA LEU A 20 -0.79 -14.13 -55.05
C LEU A 20 -0.61 -14.29 -56.56
N LEU A 21 -0.39 -13.19 -57.28
CA LEU A 21 -0.11 -13.20 -58.71
C LEU A 21 1.24 -13.87 -59.04
N ALA A 22 2.26 -13.71 -58.19
CA ALA A 22 3.56 -14.37 -58.35
C ALA A 22 3.47 -15.90 -58.10
N PHE A 23 2.64 -16.31 -57.14
CA PHE A 23 2.39 -17.73 -56.84
C PHE A 23 1.63 -18.43 -57.98
N ILE A 24 0.58 -17.79 -58.54
CA ILE A 24 -0.19 -18.32 -59.70
C ILE A 24 0.68 -18.46 -60.95
N ILE A 25 1.61 -17.53 -61.21
CA ILE A 25 2.52 -17.59 -62.36
C ILE A 25 3.51 -18.76 -62.22
N SER A 26 3.99 -19.05 -61.00
CA SER A 26 4.92 -20.16 -60.75
C SER A 26 4.31 -21.56 -60.93
N LEU A 27 2.99 -21.70 -60.79
CA LEU A 27 2.27 -22.97 -60.95
C LEU A 27 1.86 -23.28 -62.41
N SER A 28 1.98 -22.33 -63.34
CA SER A 28 1.48 -22.51 -64.72
C SER A 28 2.53 -22.97 -65.74
N GLY A 29 3.79 -23.16 -65.33
CA GLY A 29 4.83 -23.75 -66.19
C GLY A 29 5.18 -22.97 -67.47
N VAL A 30 4.62 -21.76 -67.66
CA VAL A 30 4.90 -20.93 -68.84
C VAL A 30 6.17 -20.13 -68.61
N ASN A 31 7.22 -20.50 -69.33
CA ASN A 31 8.50 -19.81 -69.32
C ASN A 31 8.45 -18.62 -70.29
N ILE A 32 8.29 -17.40 -69.76
CA ILE A 32 8.35 -16.17 -70.58
C ILE A 32 9.73 -15.55 -70.40
N GLN A 33 10.63 -15.86 -71.35
CA GLN A 33 11.85 -15.09 -71.59
C GLN A 33 11.47 -13.76 -72.27
N GLY A 34 11.71 -12.63 -71.60
CA GLY A 34 11.46 -11.34 -72.25
C GLY A 34 11.39 -10.13 -71.34
N PHE A 35 12.16 -10.07 -70.24
CA PHE A 35 12.41 -8.81 -69.55
C PHE A 35 13.90 -8.76 -69.15
N LYS A 36 14.66 -7.87 -69.81
CA LYS A 36 15.97 -7.44 -69.30
C LYS A 36 15.71 -6.51 -68.11
N THR A 37 15.59 -7.09 -66.91
CA THR A 37 15.72 -6.32 -65.68
C THR A 37 17.19 -5.96 -65.49
N LYS A 38 17.46 -4.65 -65.31
CA LYS A 38 18.70 -4.18 -64.67
C LYS A 38 18.96 -5.08 -63.48
N THR A 39 20.18 -5.59 -63.38
CA THR A 39 20.70 -6.48 -62.34
C THR A 39 19.95 -6.28 -61.03
N VAL A 40 18.97 -7.14 -60.79
CA VAL A 40 18.23 -7.19 -59.54
C VAL A 40 19.27 -7.62 -58.52
N LYS A 41 19.73 -6.69 -57.67
CA LYS A 41 20.33 -7.10 -56.40
C LYS A 41 19.31 -8.04 -55.77
N ALA A 42 19.72 -9.29 -55.56
CA ALA A 42 18.90 -10.33 -54.95
C ALA A 42 18.08 -9.70 -53.83
N GLN A 43 16.75 -9.74 -53.95
CA GLN A 43 15.88 -9.20 -52.92
C GLN A 43 16.13 -10.07 -51.68
N GLU A 44 16.88 -9.52 -50.76
CA GLU A 44 17.44 -10.24 -49.63
C GLU A 44 16.28 -10.75 -48.76
N GLN A 45 16.22 -12.06 -48.53
CA GLN A 45 15.17 -12.67 -47.71
C GLN A 45 15.40 -12.28 -46.25
N TYR A 46 14.61 -11.33 -45.76
CA TYR A 46 14.52 -11.01 -44.34
C TYR A 46 13.40 -11.84 -43.71
N ILE A 47 13.66 -12.38 -42.52
CA ILE A 47 12.74 -13.15 -41.69
C ILE A 47 12.30 -12.25 -40.52
N ASP A 48 11.01 -12.18 -40.22
CA ASP A 48 10.47 -11.37 -39.12
C ASP A 48 10.69 -12.08 -37.76
N PHE A 49 11.11 -11.34 -36.73
CA PHE A 49 11.37 -11.85 -35.38
C PHE A 49 10.84 -10.92 -34.29
N GLY A 50 10.42 -11.50 -33.16
CA GLY A 50 10.17 -10.78 -31.91
C GLY A 50 11.37 -10.85 -30.97
N PHE A 51 11.62 -9.77 -30.24
CA PHE A 51 12.64 -9.66 -29.19
C PHE A 51 11.98 -9.34 -27.84
N THR A 52 12.21 -10.18 -26.84
CA THR A 52 11.73 -9.95 -25.47
C THR A 52 12.85 -10.29 -24.48
N LYS A 53 13.13 -9.42 -23.52
CA LYS A 53 14.05 -9.72 -22.41
C LYS A 53 13.29 -10.38 -21.28
N SER A 54 13.77 -11.51 -20.76
CA SER A 54 13.10 -12.28 -19.71
C SER A 54 12.75 -11.40 -18.50
N GLY A 55 11.45 -11.18 -18.28
CA GLY A 55 10.90 -10.35 -17.18
C GLY A 55 10.22 -9.05 -17.62
N ASP A 56 10.44 -8.59 -18.85
CA ASP A 56 9.71 -7.44 -19.44
C ASP A 56 8.39 -7.91 -20.11
N LYS A 57 7.36 -7.05 -20.13
CA LYS A 57 6.04 -7.31 -20.75
C LYS A 57 5.86 -6.69 -22.16
N GLU A 58 6.88 -6.04 -22.71
CA GLU A 58 6.83 -5.42 -24.04
C GLU A 58 7.75 -6.15 -25.04
N ASP A 59 7.20 -6.47 -26.21
CA ASP A 59 7.88 -7.18 -27.30
C ASP A 59 8.29 -6.19 -28.41
N PHE A 60 9.53 -6.29 -28.92
CA PHE A 60 10.01 -5.48 -30.04
C PHE A 60 10.02 -6.29 -31.35
N GLY A 61 9.47 -5.74 -32.44
CA GLY A 61 9.51 -6.36 -33.77
C GLY A 61 10.75 -5.95 -34.57
N ALA A 62 11.48 -6.91 -35.15
CA ALA A 62 12.63 -6.65 -36.02
C ALA A 62 12.70 -7.65 -37.18
N LYS A 63 13.42 -7.30 -38.24
CA LYS A 63 13.64 -8.17 -39.40
C LYS A 63 15.09 -8.64 -39.44
N ALA A 64 15.35 -9.93 -39.60
CA ALA A 64 16.71 -10.46 -39.64
C ALA A 64 17.03 -11.18 -40.95
N LYS A 65 18.22 -10.98 -41.50
CA LYS A 65 18.72 -11.66 -42.69
C LYS A 65 19.99 -12.43 -42.35
N VAL A 66 19.98 -13.72 -42.64
CA VAL A 66 21.14 -14.61 -42.44
C VAL A 66 22.03 -14.56 -43.68
N ASN A 67 23.29 -14.19 -43.50
CA ASN A 67 24.30 -14.09 -44.55
C ASN A 67 25.10 -15.39 -44.68
N SER A 68 25.66 -15.62 -45.87
CA SER A 68 26.48 -16.80 -46.18
C SER A 68 27.82 -16.85 -45.41
N ASP A 69 28.23 -15.74 -44.79
CA ASP A 69 29.44 -15.59 -43.96
C ASP A 69 29.21 -15.92 -42.46
N LYS A 70 28.10 -16.59 -42.13
CA LYS A 70 27.69 -16.95 -40.74
C LYS A 70 27.43 -15.73 -39.84
N THR A 71 26.87 -14.69 -40.42
CA THR A 71 26.38 -13.51 -39.70
C THR A 71 24.90 -13.25 -39.99
N VAL A 72 24.24 -12.45 -39.15
CA VAL A 72 22.82 -12.09 -39.23
C VAL A 72 22.69 -10.58 -39.12
N ASP A 73 22.08 -9.95 -40.13
CA ASP A 73 21.73 -8.53 -40.12
C ASP A 73 20.33 -8.36 -39.53
N PHE A 74 20.19 -7.70 -38.37
CA PHE A 74 18.91 -7.31 -37.78
C PHE A 74 18.58 -5.87 -38.14
N VAL A 75 17.34 -5.60 -38.54
CA VAL A 75 16.84 -4.30 -39.00
C VAL A 75 15.59 -3.94 -38.20
N PHE A 76 15.59 -2.77 -37.58
CA PHE A 76 14.53 -2.29 -36.68
C PHE A 76 13.76 -1.12 -37.31
N ASP A 77 12.42 -1.19 -37.34
CA ASP A 77 11.52 -0.16 -37.90
C ASP A 77 11.03 0.78 -36.79
N PHE A 78 11.34 2.09 -36.92
CA PHE A 78 11.02 3.08 -35.90
C PHE A 78 9.76 3.91 -36.18
N GLU A 79 8.99 3.64 -37.23
CA GLU A 79 7.80 4.47 -37.53
C GLU A 79 6.68 4.43 -36.45
N HIS A 80 6.76 3.53 -35.46
CA HIS A 80 5.70 3.35 -34.43
C HIS A 80 6.08 3.75 -33.00
N TRP A 81 7.34 4.14 -32.71
CA TRP A 81 7.77 4.36 -31.33
C TRP A 81 8.69 5.60 -31.23
N GLY A 82 8.21 6.65 -30.56
CA GLY A 82 8.89 7.95 -30.46
C GLY A 82 10.11 8.01 -29.52
N GLU A 83 10.54 9.24 -29.17
CA GLU A 83 11.80 9.59 -28.45
C GLU A 83 12.08 8.87 -27.11
N GLY A 84 11.11 8.16 -26.53
CA GLY A 84 11.28 7.37 -25.30
C GLY A 84 12.36 6.28 -25.40
N PHE A 85 12.60 5.71 -26.59
CA PHE A 85 13.60 4.65 -26.74
C PHE A 85 15.05 5.18 -26.68
N LYS A 86 15.32 6.43 -27.11
CA LYS A 86 16.66 7.02 -27.02
C LYS A 86 17.12 7.21 -25.56
N ASN A 87 16.18 7.55 -24.67
CA ASN A 87 16.47 7.69 -23.24
C ASN A 87 16.53 6.34 -22.53
N GLN A 88 15.70 5.36 -22.92
CA GLN A 88 15.77 4.00 -22.37
C GLN A 88 17.01 3.21 -22.82
N ALA A 89 17.49 3.41 -24.06
CA ALA A 89 18.74 2.83 -24.54
C ALA A 89 19.97 3.35 -23.76
N LYS A 90 19.96 4.64 -23.35
CA LYS A 90 20.97 5.24 -22.47
C LYS A 90 20.85 4.80 -21.00
N LEU A 91 19.63 4.63 -20.48
CA LEU A 91 19.36 4.25 -19.09
C LEU A 91 19.57 2.75 -18.80
N ARG A 92 19.47 1.87 -19.81
CA ARG A 92 19.64 0.41 -19.65
C ARG A 92 21.04 -0.09 -19.99
N GLY A 93 22.04 0.80 -20.04
CA GLY A 93 23.45 0.40 -20.16
C GLY A 93 23.90 -0.01 -21.55
N ILE A 94 23.30 0.53 -22.63
CA ILE A 94 23.98 0.54 -23.94
C ILE A 94 25.01 1.68 -23.95
N ASN A 95 25.93 1.61 -22.99
CA ASN A 95 27.27 2.19 -23.06
C ASN A 95 28.21 1.01 -22.82
N GLY A 96 28.28 0.11 -23.80
CA GLY A 96 29.55 -0.55 -24.05
C GLY A 96 30.52 0.53 -24.54
N ASP A 97 31.76 0.47 -24.11
CA ASP A 97 32.84 1.09 -24.86
C ASP A 97 32.86 0.41 -26.24
N TRP A 98 32.20 1.03 -27.24
CA TRP A 98 32.04 0.52 -28.61
C TRP A 98 33.33 0.70 -29.44
N ASN A 99 34.50 0.52 -28.82
CA ASN A 99 35.80 0.73 -29.46
C ASN A 99 36.32 -0.49 -30.25
N ASN A 100 35.49 -1.49 -30.55
CA ASN A 100 35.82 -2.58 -31.48
C ASN A 100 35.01 -2.56 -32.79
N GLY A 101 34.63 -1.37 -33.27
CA GLY A 101 34.48 -1.09 -34.71
C GLY A 101 33.26 -1.65 -35.44
N LYS A 102 32.08 -1.77 -34.80
CA LYS A 102 30.82 -2.07 -35.51
C LYS A 102 29.66 -1.21 -34.98
N ASP A 103 29.50 -0.02 -35.58
CA ASP A 103 28.45 0.92 -35.23
C ASP A 103 27.07 0.52 -35.80
N LEU A 104 26.01 0.88 -35.06
CA LEU A 104 24.63 0.93 -35.56
C LEU A 104 24.56 1.93 -36.72
N VAL A 105 24.43 1.45 -37.96
CA VAL A 105 24.37 2.34 -39.12
C VAL A 105 22.96 2.90 -39.26
N ALA A 106 22.80 4.18 -38.93
CA ALA A 106 21.56 4.92 -39.13
C ALA A 106 21.39 5.23 -40.63
N ASN A 107 20.40 4.65 -41.30
CA ASN A 107 20.09 5.05 -42.67
C ASN A 107 19.13 6.25 -42.67
N LYS A 108 19.69 7.46 -42.76
CA LYS A 108 18.96 8.74 -42.64
C LYS A 108 17.83 8.91 -43.67
N GLU A 109 17.86 8.21 -44.79
CA GLU A 109 16.84 8.33 -45.84
C GLU A 109 15.64 7.38 -45.67
N GLN A 110 15.75 6.32 -44.85
CA GLN A 110 14.69 5.29 -44.74
C GLN A 110 14.11 5.06 -43.33
N LYS A 111 14.60 5.71 -42.27
CA LYS A 111 14.10 5.56 -40.89
C LYS A 111 14.20 4.13 -40.29
N PHE A 112 15.27 3.39 -40.61
CA PHE A 112 15.62 2.11 -39.96
C PHE A 112 17.05 2.13 -39.42
N TYR A 113 17.30 1.31 -38.41
CA TYR A 113 18.66 0.98 -37.93
C TYR A 113 18.93 -0.50 -38.17
N SER A 114 20.16 -0.84 -38.55
CA SER A 114 20.58 -2.23 -38.72
C SER A 114 21.85 -2.58 -37.96
N ILE A 115 21.94 -3.80 -37.46
CA ILE A 115 23.11 -4.37 -36.77
C ILE A 115 23.45 -5.75 -37.33
N LYS A 116 24.73 -5.95 -37.67
CA LYS A 116 25.26 -7.20 -38.22
C LYS A 116 25.98 -7.99 -37.13
N LEU A 117 25.40 -9.11 -36.72
CA LEU A 117 25.92 -9.96 -35.64
C LEU A 117 26.35 -11.31 -36.17
N SER A 118 27.50 -11.82 -35.74
CA SER A 118 27.89 -13.20 -35.99
C SER A 118 26.96 -14.18 -35.25
N PHE A 119 26.89 -15.43 -35.70
CA PHE A 119 26.01 -16.43 -35.07
C PHE A 119 26.32 -16.68 -33.60
N ASP A 120 27.58 -16.52 -33.19
CA ASP A 120 28.00 -16.69 -31.80
C ASP A 120 27.57 -15.50 -30.94
N GLU A 121 27.55 -14.28 -31.50
CA GLU A 121 26.99 -13.09 -30.84
C GLU A 121 25.46 -13.22 -30.68
N VAL A 122 24.75 -13.74 -31.69
CA VAL A 122 23.30 -14.01 -31.60
C VAL A 122 23.00 -15.07 -30.51
N LYS A 123 23.84 -16.10 -30.36
CA LYS A 123 23.72 -17.08 -29.28
C LYS A 123 24.05 -16.49 -27.90
N SER A 124 24.95 -15.50 -27.83
CA SER A 124 25.27 -14.78 -26.60
C SER A 124 24.09 -13.96 -26.10
N LEU A 125 23.39 -13.24 -26.98
CA LEU A 125 22.18 -12.49 -26.64
C LEU A 125 21.09 -13.38 -26.01
N GLN A 126 20.95 -14.64 -26.47
CA GLN A 126 20.03 -15.61 -25.86
C GLN A 126 20.43 -16.07 -24.44
N LYS A 127 21.72 -16.08 -24.12
CA LYS A 127 22.24 -16.39 -22.78
C LYS A 127 22.00 -15.24 -21.78
N ASP A 128 21.96 -14.01 -22.29
CA ASP A 128 21.69 -12.79 -21.51
C ASP A 128 20.17 -12.52 -21.34
N GLY A 129 19.35 -13.54 -21.64
CA GLY A 129 17.91 -13.55 -21.37
C GLY A 129 17.03 -12.96 -22.47
N PHE A 130 17.57 -12.65 -23.66
CA PHE A 130 16.76 -12.24 -24.81
C PHE A 130 16.20 -13.45 -25.55
N LYS A 131 14.87 -13.54 -25.67
CA LYS A 131 14.21 -14.56 -26.50
C LYS A 131 14.05 -14.00 -27.91
N ILE A 132 14.53 -14.76 -28.90
CA ILE A 132 14.33 -14.49 -30.33
C ILE A 132 13.41 -15.60 -30.85
N TYR A 133 12.24 -15.23 -31.35
CA TYR A 133 11.23 -16.17 -31.82
C TYR A 133 10.61 -15.70 -33.14
N LEU A 134 10.12 -16.64 -33.94
CA LEU A 134 9.31 -16.35 -35.12
C LEU A 134 7.89 -15.98 -34.64
N PRO A 135 7.32 -14.87 -35.12
CA PRO A 135 5.93 -14.54 -34.79
C PRO A 135 4.99 -15.49 -35.57
N GLU A 136 4.09 -16.19 -34.88
CA GLU A 136 2.94 -16.82 -35.53
C GLU A 136 1.82 -15.79 -35.75
N LEU A 137 1.24 -15.76 -36.94
CA LEU A 137 0.18 -14.83 -37.32
C LEU A 137 -1.17 -15.23 -36.68
N GLY A 138 -1.50 -14.61 -35.54
CA GLY A 138 -2.86 -14.54 -35.01
C GLY A 138 -3.67 -13.39 -35.63
N SER A 139 -5.01 -13.47 -35.55
CA SER A 139 -5.95 -12.52 -36.19
C SER A 139 -6.06 -11.13 -35.54
N GLU A 140 -5.28 -10.85 -34.50
CA GLU A 140 -5.03 -9.52 -33.95
C GLU A 140 -3.51 -9.32 -33.91
N GLY A 141 -3.02 -8.15 -34.35
CA GLY A 141 -1.59 -7.92 -34.61
C GLY A 141 -0.61 -8.40 -33.51
N TRP A 142 0.59 -8.82 -33.97
CA TRP A 142 1.81 -9.17 -33.21
C TRP A 142 1.64 -9.39 -31.69
N ARG A 143 1.02 -10.51 -31.30
CA ARG A 143 1.16 -11.10 -29.95
C ARG A 143 1.25 -12.64 -30.04
N PRO A 144 2.21 -13.31 -29.38
CA PRO A 144 2.31 -14.77 -29.42
C PRO A 144 1.42 -15.45 -28.36
N LYS A 145 0.78 -16.58 -28.72
CA LYS A 145 0.14 -17.53 -27.79
C LYS A 145 1.08 -18.71 -27.53
N GLY A 146 1.30 -19.06 -26.26
CA GLY A 146 1.61 -20.42 -25.81
C GLY A 146 3.03 -20.99 -26.02
N ASN A 147 3.66 -21.32 -24.90
CA ASN A 147 4.80 -22.20 -24.59
C ASN A 147 5.58 -22.94 -25.71
N ASN A 148 6.91 -22.81 -25.61
CA ASN A 148 7.99 -23.65 -26.17
C ASN A 148 8.14 -23.70 -27.70
N VAL A 149 8.93 -22.76 -28.25
CA VAL A 149 9.67 -22.97 -29.50
C VAL A 149 11.14 -22.59 -29.28
N LYS A 150 12.02 -23.60 -29.20
CA LYS A 150 13.45 -23.44 -29.53
C LYS A 150 13.56 -23.30 -31.05
N ILE A 151 14.54 -22.51 -31.49
CA ILE A 151 15.01 -22.26 -32.88
C ILE A 151 14.28 -23.12 -33.94
N PRO A 152 13.61 -22.53 -34.95
CA PRO A 152 12.93 -23.28 -36.00
C PRO A 152 13.88 -24.34 -36.61
N GLN A 153 13.40 -25.59 -36.72
CA GLN A 153 14.17 -26.74 -37.23
C GLN A 153 14.83 -26.45 -38.58
N GLU A 154 14.30 -25.54 -39.39
CA GLU A 154 14.88 -25.09 -40.66
C GLU A 154 16.20 -24.31 -40.50
N LEU A 155 16.36 -23.55 -39.41
CA LEU A 155 17.62 -22.86 -39.09
C LEU A 155 18.67 -23.85 -38.55
N LEU A 156 18.24 -24.84 -37.77
CA LEU A 156 19.11 -25.93 -37.31
C LEU A 156 19.52 -26.86 -38.46
N ALA A 157 18.65 -27.08 -39.45
CA ALA A 157 18.95 -27.87 -40.65
C ALA A 157 20.03 -27.19 -41.53
N LYS A 158 19.94 -25.88 -41.76
CA LYS A 158 20.99 -25.10 -42.46
C LYS A 158 22.32 -25.03 -41.70
N ILE A 159 22.27 -25.02 -40.36
CA ILE A 159 23.49 -25.06 -39.52
C ILE A 159 24.16 -26.43 -39.58
N SER A 160 23.37 -27.51 -39.67
CA SER A 160 23.86 -28.89 -39.73
C SER A 160 24.44 -29.26 -41.10
N GLU A 161 23.93 -28.65 -42.19
CA GLU A 161 24.43 -28.82 -43.55
C GLU A 161 25.85 -28.26 -43.75
N ILE A 162 26.27 -27.28 -42.93
CA ILE A 162 27.60 -26.66 -42.98
C ILE A 162 28.63 -27.39 -42.08
N GLN A 163 28.19 -28.27 -41.17
CA GLN A 163 29.07 -28.94 -40.21
C GLN A 163 29.60 -30.32 -40.68
N ASN A 164 29.15 -30.83 -41.83
CA ASN A 164 29.55 -32.14 -42.34
C ASN A 164 30.74 -32.12 -43.31
N GLU A 165 31.81 -31.39 -42.99
CA GLU A 165 33.13 -31.67 -43.56
C GLU A 165 34.16 -31.93 -42.46
N LYS A 166 34.52 -33.22 -42.38
CA LYS A 166 35.73 -33.83 -41.78
C LYS A 166 35.75 -34.08 -40.27
N ILE A 167 35.26 -35.27 -39.91
CA ILE A 167 35.73 -36.05 -38.76
C ILE A 167 36.91 -36.93 -39.21
N GLY A 168 37.99 -36.93 -38.42
CA GLY A 168 39.12 -37.85 -38.58
C GLY A 168 40.04 -37.95 -37.36
N LYS A 169 39.63 -38.80 -36.40
CA LYS A 169 40.42 -39.57 -35.39
C LYS A 169 41.06 -38.87 -34.16
N LYS A 170 40.41 -39.16 -33.01
CA LYS A 170 40.89 -39.71 -31.71
C LYS A 170 42.37 -39.58 -31.31
N GLU A 171 42.59 -39.10 -30.08
CA GLU A 171 43.24 -39.87 -28.99
C GLU A 171 42.95 -39.25 -27.59
N ASN A 172 42.92 -40.12 -26.56
CA ASN A 172 42.61 -39.83 -25.15
C ASN A 172 43.70 -38.97 -24.48
N ILE A 173 43.35 -38.13 -23.50
CA ILE A 173 44.10 -37.91 -22.24
C ILE A 173 43.19 -37.26 -21.17
N ASP A 174 43.47 -37.67 -19.95
CA ASP A 174 42.85 -37.49 -18.63
C ASP A 174 42.44 -36.06 -18.22
N ILE A 175 41.29 -35.97 -17.52
CA ILE A 175 40.65 -34.74 -17.07
C ILE A 175 40.91 -34.56 -15.57
N SER A 176 42.11 -34.11 -15.22
CA SER A 176 42.31 -33.45 -13.93
C SER A 176 43.31 -32.30 -14.06
N LYS A 177 42.89 -31.14 -13.52
CA LYS A 177 43.63 -29.87 -13.34
C LYS A 177 43.77 -28.96 -14.56
N ASN A 178 42.81 -28.04 -14.72
CA ASN A 178 43.06 -26.59 -14.55
C ASN A 178 41.79 -25.77 -14.85
N VAL A 179 41.23 -25.16 -13.80
CA VAL A 179 40.09 -24.22 -13.87
C VAL A 179 40.59 -22.79 -13.71
N LYS A 180 40.26 -21.91 -14.66
CA LYS A 180 40.09 -20.44 -14.47
C LYS A 180 38.96 -19.96 -15.40
N LYS A 181 37.71 -19.91 -14.93
CA LYS A 181 36.94 -18.75 -14.38
C LYS A 181 36.78 -17.55 -15.32
N THR A 182 35.59 -17.43 -15.93
CA THR A 182 35.00 -16.20 -16.52
C THR A 182 33.88 -15.65 -15.62
N LYS A 183 33.78 -14.31 -15.53
CA LYS A 183 32.97 -13.52 -14.58
C LYS A 183 31.46 -13.53 -14.92
N THR A 184 30.64 -13.79 -13.89
CA THR A 184 29.17 -13.73 -13.86
C THR A 184 28.67 -12.37 -13.37
N ASP A 185 27.55 -11.87 -13.90
CA ASP A 185 26.76 -10.80 -13.27
C ASP A 185 26.33 -11.28 -11.87
N LYS A 186 26.67 -10.51 -10.85
CA LYS A 186 26.62 -10.97 -9.46
C LYS A 186 25.21 -10.79 -8.88
N THR A 187 24.46 -11.89 -8.79
CA THR A 187 23.25 -12.03 -7.97
C THR A 187 23.62 -12.12 -6.49
N THR A 188 22.71 -11.76 -5.58
CA THR A 188 22.95 -11.95 -4.15
C THR A 188 22.89 -13.43 -3.83
N LYS A 189 24.04 -13.99 -3.46
CA LYS A 189 24.16 -15.35 -2.95
C LYS A 189 24.28 -15.31 -1.44
N VAL A 190 23.49 -16.14 -0.76
CA VAL A 190 23.55 -16.27 0.69
C VAL A 190 23.86 -17.71 1.04
N ILE A 191 24.88 -17.90 1.87
CA ILE A 191 25.29 -19.22 2.33
C ILE A 191 24.87 -19.32 3.79
N PHE A 192 23.84 -20.10 4.04
CA PHE A 192 23.36 -20.38 5.39
C PHE A 192 24.15 -21.52 6.00
N HIS A 193 24.57 -21.33 7.24
CA HIS A 193 25.21 -22.32 8.10
C HIS A 193 24.35 -22.45 9.35
N PHE A 194 23.79 -23.62 9.60
CA PHE A 194 22.82 -23.88 10.64
C PHE A 194 23.32 -24.95 11.61
N ASP A 195 23.67 -24.54 12.81
CA ASP A 195 24.02 -25.45 13.90
C ASP A 195 22.74 -26.09 14.46
N ASN A 196 22.31 -27.21 13.85
CA ASN A 196 21.10 -27.98 14.21
C ASN A 196 21.31 -28.81 15.49
N TYR A 197 21.53 -28.11 16.60
CA TYR A 197 21.92 -28.69 17.88
C TYR A 197 20.90 -29.71 18.43
N ASN A 198 19.59 -29.43 18.38
CA ASN A 198 18.55 -30.33 18.90
C ASN A 198 18.09 -31.40 17.89
N GLY A 199 18.67 -31.44 16.69
CA GLY A 199 18.40 -32.49 15.70
C GLY A 199 17.02 -32.45 15.06
N GLY A 200 16.39 -31.28 14.94
CA GLY A 200 15.11 -31.12 14.25
C GLY A 200 15.21 -31.27 12.73
N LYS A 201 14.09 -31.57 12.06
CA LYS A 201 14.03 -31.67 10.59
C LYS A 201 13.69 -30.32 9.98
N TRP A 202 14.70 -29.48 9.81
CA TRP A 202 14.53 -28.08 9.44
C TRP A 202 14.74 -27.80 7.94
N SER A 203 14.10 -26.74 7.45
CA SER A 203 14.22 -26.12 6.12
C SER A 203 14.27 -24.60 6.28
N LEU A 204 14.72 -23.91 5.24
CA LEU A 204 14.74 -22.45 5.16
C LEU A 204 13.59 -21.94 4.31
N TRP A 205 12.91 -20.89 4.74
CA TRP A 205 12.05 -20.07 3.88
C TRP A 205 12.73 -18.71 3.72
N VAL A 206 13.13 -18.32 2.50
CA VAL A 206 13.96 -17.13 2.27
C VAL A 206 13.32 -16.23 1.21
N TRP A 207 13.34 -14.92 1.45
CA TRP A 207 12.86 -13.90 0.53
C TRP A 207 13.81 -12.71 0.43
N ALA A 208 13.83 -12.08 -0.74
CA ALA A 208 14.47 -10.77 -0.93
C ALA A 208 13.51 -9.66 -0.48
N ASN A 209 14.05 -8.47 -0.19
CA ASN A 209 13.25 -7.33 0.23
C ASN A 209 12.13 -7.02 -0.80
N GLY A 210 10.86 -7.06 -0.36
CA GLY A 210 9.70 -6.83 -1.21
C GLY A 210 9.32 -7.97 -2.18
N ALA A 211 9.85 -9.18 -2.01
CA ALA A 211 9.55 -10.35 -2.86
C ALA A 211 8.90 -11.51 -2.07
N ASP A 212 8.22 -12.41 -2.79
CA ASP A 212 7.70 -13.66 -2.22
C ASP A 212 8.84 -14.62 -1.83
N GLY A 213 8.67 -15.32 -0.71
CA GLY A 213 9.66 -16.28 -0.23
C GLY A 213 9.58 -17.65 -0.91
N LYS A 214 10.66 -18.42 -0.76
CA LYS A 214 10.76 -19.79 -1.24
C LYS A 214 11.36 -20.71 -0.19
N GLN A 215 10.87 -21.96 -0.16
CA GLN A 215 11.44 -23.00 0.69
C GLN A 215 12.71 -23.58 0.05
N HIS A 216 13.75 -23.73 0.85
CA HIS A 216 15.02 -24.35 0.53
C HIS A 216 15.37 -25.39 1.59
N SER A 217 15.84 -26.55 1.17
CA SER A 217 16.37 -27.56 2.10
C SER A 217 17.82 -27.26 2.45
N PHE A 218 18.24 -27.64 3.65
CA PHE A 218 19.67 -27.79 3.92
C PHE A 218 20.17 -29.04 3.19
N ASP A 219 21.03 -28.84 2.19
CA ASP A 219 21.46 -29.88 1.25
C ASP A 219 22.89 -30.38 1.52
N LYS A 220 23.63 -29.68 2.38
CA LYS A 220 25.03 -29.99 2.72
C LYS A 220 25.27 -29.87 4.22
N THR A 221 26.47 -30.23 4.64
CA THR A 221 26.96 -29.99 6.00
C THR A 221 28.40 -29.46 5.94
N ASP A 222 28.77 -28.70 6.95
CA ASP A 222 30.14 -28.26 7.20
C ASP A 222 30.51 -28.46 8.69
N ASP A 223 31.62 -27.86 9.10
CA ASP A 223 32.10 -27.93 10.47
C ASP A 223 31.26 -27.10 11.46
N PHE A 224 30.35 -26.24 11.01
CA PHE A 224 29.39 -25.50 11.82
C PHE A 224 28.03 -26.21 11.92
N GLY A 225 27.59 -26.91 10.88
CA GLY A 225 26.35 -27.67 10.91
C GLY A 225 25.80 -27.96 9.52
N GLN A 226 24.48 -27.89 9.38
CA GLN A 226 23.79 -28.02 8.10
C GLN A 226 23.97 -26.76 7.27
N THR A 227 24.16 -26.86 5.95
CA THR A 227 24.36 -25.69 5.10
C THR A 227 23.43 -25.69 3.89
N ALA A 228 23.09 -24.48 3.44
CA ALA A 228 22.30 -24.25 2.24
C ALA A 228 22.89 -23.04 1.49
N THR A 229 23.16 -23.20 0.21
CA THR A 229 23.55 -22.07 -0.65
C THR A 229 22.35 -21.63 -1.47
N ILE A 230 21.90 -20.41 -1.23
CA ILE A 230 20.71 -19.84 -1.87
C ILE A 230 21.16 -18.70 -2.77
N ASP A 231 20.87 -18.84 -4.06
CA ASP A 231 20.98 -17.74 -5.02
C ASP A 231 19.59 -17.12 -5.15
N LEU A 232 19.46 -15.87 -4.74
CA LEU A 232 18.16 -15.20 -4.76
C LEU A 232 17.71 -14.83 -6.18
N GLY A 233 18.61 -14.93 -7.18
CA GLY A 233 18.33 -14.55 -8.56
C GLY A 233 18.13 -13.05 -8.77
N VAL A 234 18.24 -12.25 -7.70
CA VAL A 234 18.15 -10.79 -7.68
C VAL A 234 19.29 -10.23 -6.83
N LYS A 235 19.71 -9.00 -7.13
CA LYS A 235 20.59 -8.24 -6.24
C LYS A 235 19.72 -7.51 -5.21
N THR A 236 19.97 -7.75 -3.94
CA THR A 236 19.27 -7.12 -2.81
C THR A 236 20.27 -6.73 -1.73
N ASP A 237 20.01 -5.63 -1.05
CA ASP A 237 20.75 -5.13 0.12
C ASP A 237 20.20 -5.65 1.45
N LYS A 238 19.05 -6.35 1.43
CA LYS A 238 18.45 -6.97 2.59
C LYS A 238 17.68 -8.25 2.23
N ILE A 239 17.70 -9.23 3.12
CA ILE A 239 16.94 -10.47 2.99
C ILE A 239 16.13 -10.73 4.26
N GLY A 240 15.03 -11.46 4.12
CA GLY A 240 14.33 -12.09 5.23
C GLY A 240 14.40 -13.60 5.12
N TYR A 241 14.44 -14.30 6.26
CA TYR A 241 14.40 -15.75 6.29
C TYR A 241 13.79 -16.32 7.58
N ILE A 242 13.29 -17.55 7.46
CA ILE A 242 12.76 -18.35 8.56
C ILE A 242 13.42 -19.73 8.50
N VAL A 243 13.81 -20.30 9.65
CA VAL A 243 14.08 -21.74 9.75
C VAL A 243 12.78 -22.38 10.25
N LYS A 244 12.22 -23.32 9.49
CA LYS A 244 10.95 -23.97 9.80
C LYS A 244 10.99 -25.46 9.52
N ASP A 245 10.11 -26.21 10.16
CA ASP A 245 9.99 -27.65 9.95
C ASP A 245 9.77 -27.95 8.45
N GLN A 246 10.34 -29.06 7.98
CA GLN A 246 10.30 -29.43 6.57
C GLN A 246 8.88 -29.71 6.07
N ASN A 247 7.98 -30.17 6.95
CA ASN A 247 6.65 -30.67 6.60
C ASN A 247 5.51 -29.80 7.16
N SER A 248 5.83 -28.74 7.90
CA SER A 248 4.85 -27.83 8.50
C SER A 248 5.35 -26.39 8.51
N TRP A 249 4.52 -25.47 9.02
CA TRP A 249 4.88 -24.07 9.22
C TRP A 249 5.43 -23.79 10.62
N THR A 250 5.62 -24.84 11.43
CA THR A 250 6.25 -24.72 12.75
C THR A 250 7.66 -24.17 12.60
N LYS A 251 7.90 -22.98 13.15
CA LYS A 251 9.19 -22.31 13.05
C LYS A 251 10.15 -22.82 14.13
N ASN A 252 11.44 -22.68 13.86
CA ASN A 252 12.51 -22.98 14.82
C ASN A 252 12.56 -21.97 15.96
N ILE A 253 12.18 -20.73 15.66
CA ILE A 253 11.92 -19.62 16.57
C ILE A 253 10.70 -18.88 16.03
N ASP A 254 9.95 -18.19 16.88
CA ASP A 254 8.67 -17.60 16.45
C ASP A 254 8.86 -16.38 15.53
N GLU A 255 10.04 -15.75 15.54
CA GLU A 255 10.36 -14.55 14.80
C GLU A 255 10.91 -14.80 13.38
N ASP A 256 10.61 -13.87 12.47
CA ASP A 256 11.25 -13.77 11.16
C ASP A 256 12.59 -13.05 11.31
N ARG A 257 13.64 -13.55 10.66
CA ARG A 257 14.99 -12.98 10.77
C ARG A 257 15.33 -12.21 9.51
N PHE A 258 15.98 -11.06 9.67
CA PHE A 258 16.41 -10.21 8.57
C PHE A 258 17.91 -9.97 8.62
N VAL A 259 18.52 -9.86 7.45
CA VAL A 259 19.96 -9.64 7.30
C VAL A 259 20.22 -8.60 6.23
N ASP A 260 21.01 -7.59 6.57
CA ASP A 260 21.53 -6.64 5.60
C ASP A 260 22.71 -7.26 4.84
N ILE A 261 22.63 -7.23 3.53
CA ILE A 261 23.59 -7.80 2.58
C ILE A 261 24.52 -6.69 2.14
N LYS A 262 25.79 -6.78 2.55
CA LYS A 262 26.83 -5.80 2.17
C LYS A 262 27.66 -6.25 0.96
N ASP A 263 27.73 -7.57 0.74
CA ASP A 263 28.55 -8.19 -0.29
C ASP A 263 27.74 -9.13 -1.19
N GLU A 264 28.24 -9.39 -2.40
CA GLU A 264 27.60 -10.27 -3.40
C GLU A 264 27.45 -11.72 -2.93
N THR A 265 28.30 -12.16 -2.00
CA THR A 265 28.13 -13.43 -1.28
C THR A 265 28.22 -13.15 0.21
N THR A 266 27.12 -13.37 0.93
CA THR A 266 27.05 -13.17 2.38
C THR A 266 26.89 -14.52 3.05
N HIS A 267 27.73 -14.80 4.04
CA HIS A 267 27.57 -15.96 4.89
C HIS A 267 26.69 -15.60 6.08
N VAL A 268 25.75 -16.48 6.39
CA VAL A 268 24.77 -16.29 7.45
C VAL A 268 24.84 -17.51 8.35
N TRP A 269 25.32 -17.32 9.57
CA TRP A 269 25.35 -18.35 10.60
C TRP A 269 24.12 -18.22 11.50
N VAL A 270 23.50 -19.35 11.72
CA VAL A 270 22.23 -19.50 12.42
C VAL A 270 22.40 -20.62 13.42
N ARG A 271 22.01 -20.39 14.67
CA ARG A 271 22.07 -21.41 15.72
C ARG A 271 20.66 -21.89 16.06
N ASP A 272 20.53 -23.17 16.39
CA ASP A 272 19.24 -23.78 16.69
C ASP A 272 18.53 -23.06 17.85
N GLU A 273 17.30 -22.64 17.60
CA GLU A 273 16.46 -21.91 18.54
C GLU A 273 17.09 -20.60 19.11
N ASP A 274 18.04 -20.00 18.39
CA ASP A 274 18.67 -18.70 18.68
C ASP A 274 18.05 -17.60 17.77
N PRO A 275 17.45 -16.54 18.36
CA PRO A 275 16.88 -15.45 17.57
C PRO A 275 17.92 -14.61 16.83
N LYS A 276 19.20 -14.68 17.22
CA LYS A 276 20.25 -13.90 16.57
C LYS A 276 20.68 -14.51 15.25
N THR A 277 21.00 -13.63 14.31
CA THR A 277 21.68 -13.97 13.06
C THR A 277 23.10 -13.46 13.10
N TYR A 278 24.05 -14.29 12.67
CA TYR A 278 25.47 -13.96 12.72
C TYR A 278 26.02 -13.82 11.30
N LEU A 279 26.76 -12.74 11.06
CA LEU A 279 27.47 -12.49 9.80
C LEU A 279 28.95 -12.94 9.85
N GLU A 280 29.38 -13.44 11.01
CA GLU A 280 30.66 -14.09 11.22
C GLU A 280 30.40 -15.40 11.95
N LYS A 281 31.22 -16.44 11.69
CA LYS A 281 31.04 -17.77 12.26
C LYS A 281 31.10 -17.72 13.80
N PRO A 282 29.98 -17.93 14.52
CA PRO A 282 30.00 -18.03 15.97
C PRO A 282 30.52 -19.40 16.39
N GLN A 283 30.75 -19.60 17.69
CA GLN A 283 30.93 -20.93 18.24
C GLN A 283 29.61 -21.73 18.14
N LYS A 284 29.73 -23.05 17.97
CA LYS A 284 28.58 -23.94 18.07
C LYS A 284 27.99 -23.88 19.48
N ILE A 285 26.68 -24.11 19.60
CA ILE A 285 25.99 -24.20 20.89
C ILE A 285 26.67 -25.25 21.79
N SER A 286 27.07 -26.39 21.23
CA SER A 286 27.74 -27.47 21.96
C SER A 286 29.14 -27.09 22.49
N GLU A 287 29.78 -26.09 21.87
CA GLU A 287 31.11 -25.62 22.23
C GLU A 287 31.06 -24.48 23.25
N GLU A 288 29.94 -23.79 23.39
CA GLU A 288 29.76 -22.71 24.35
C GLU A 288 29.46 -23.24 25.76
N LYS A 289 29.87 -22.45 26.77
CA LYS A 289 29.40 -22.66 28.14
C LYS A 289 27.92 -22.25 28.21
N PRO A 290 27.09 -22.96 29.00
CA PRO A 290 25.74 -22.49 29.27
C PRO A 290 25.84 -21.12 29.95
N VAL A 291 24.97 -20.19 29.59
CA VAL A 291 24.83 -18.89 30.24
C VAL A 291 23.35 -18.57 30.42
N ILE A 292 23.04 -17.77 31.44
CA ILE A 292 21.70 -17.20 31.60
C ILE A 292 21.56 -16.05 30.60
N GLN A 293 20.75 -16.25 29.56
CA GLN A 293 20.46 -15.24 28.55
C GLN A 293 19.42 -14.23 29.01
N LEU A 294 18.45 -14.68 29.80
CA LEU A 294 17.38 -13.85 30.32
C LEU A 294 17.06 -14.29 31.75
N PHE A 295 16.91 -13.33 32.64
CA PHE A 295 16.30 -13.53 33.95
C PHE A 295 15.32 -12.38 34.16
N THR A 296 14.03 -12.66 34.22
CA THR A 296 12.98 -11.63 34.27
C THR A 296 12.04 -11.83 35.43
N ILE A 297 11.51 -10.72 35.93
CA ILE A 297 10.35 -10.69 36.83
C ILE A 297 9.11 -10.49 35.94
N ASP A 298 8.38 -11.56 35.66
CA ASP A 298 7.24 -11.52 34.75
C ASP A 298 5.90 -11.39 35.48
N LYS A 299 5.83 -11.82 36.74
CA LYS A 299 4.69 -11.56 37.64
C LYS A 299 5.19 -11.35 39.06
N TYR A 300 4.32 -10.85 39.93
CA TYR A 300 4.67 -10.60 41.34
C TYR A 300 5.19 -11.84 42.07
N LYS A 301 4.77 -13.04 41.66
CA LYS A 301 5.26 -14.32 42.21
C LYS A 301 6.07 -15.16 41.23
N GLU A 302 6.34 -14.66 40.02
CA GLU A 302 6.90 -15.48 38.93
C GLU A 302 8.18 -14.84 38.38
N LEU A 303 9.29 -15.57 38.53
CA LEU A 303 10.56 -15.26 37.88
C LEU A 303 10.83 -16.27 36.77
N ASN A 304 11.26 -15.80 35.60
CA ASN A 304 11.57 -16.67 34.46
C ASN A 304 13.02 -16.54 34.04
N LEU A 305 13.62 -17.68 33.72
CA LEU A 305 15.01 -17.82 33.31
C LEU A 305 15.08 -18.50 31.95
N ARG A 306 15.88 -17.95 31.03
CA ARG A 306 16.24 -18.58 29.78
C ARG A 306 17.75 -18.76 29.71
N LEU A 307 18.18 -19.97 29.35
CA LEU A 307 19.57 -20.38 29.18
C LEU A 307 19.94 -20.45 27.71
N SER A 308 21.23 -20.26 27.39
CA SER A 308 21.75 -20.36 26.01
C SER A 308 21.69 -21.77 25.44
N LYS A 309 21.64 -22.80 26.29
CA LYS A 309 21.49 -24.20 25.90
C LYS A 309 20.80 -25.02 26.98
N TYR A 310 20.46 -26.26 26.63
CA TYR A 310 19.86 -27.21 27.56
C TYR A 310 20.84 -27.57 28.69
N VAL A 311 20.37 -27.57 29.92
CA VAL A 311 21.08 -28.06 31.10
C VAL A 311 20.25 -29.14 31.79
N ASN A 312 20.87 -29.94 32.66
CA ASN A 312 20.12 -30.86 33.52
C ASN A 312 19.24 -30.06 34.49
N PHE A 313 17.93 -30.34 34.47
CA PHE A 313 16.98 -29.59 35.28
C PHE A 313 17.08 -29.91 36.78
N GLU A 314 17.35 -31.17 37.16
CA GLU A 314 17.46 -31.56 38.56
C GLU A 314 18.67 -30.89 39.24
N ASP A 315 19.79 -30.72 38.52
CA ASP A 315 20.94 -29.96 39.04
C ASP A 315 20.56 -28.50 39.32
N ALA A 316 19.91 -27.85 38.35
CA ALA A 316 19.47 -26.46 38.47
C ALA A 316 18.47 -26.25 39.62
N LYS A 317 17.59 -27.23 39.84
CA LYS A 317 16.57 -27.22 40.88
C LYS A 317 17.15 -27.46 42.28
N GLN A 318 18.19 -28.27 42.42
CA GLN A 318 18.80 -28.58 43.72
C GLN A 318 19.86 -27.56 44.13
N HIS A 319 20.64 -27.06 43.19
CA HIS A 319 21.84 -26.26 43.47
C HIS A 319 21.72 -24.82 42.97
N TYR A 320 20.94 -24.02 43.68
CA TYR A 320 20.80 -22.58 43.43
C TYR A 320 20.88 -21.72 44.70
N GLU A 321 21.28 -20.47 44.50
CA GLU A 321 21.10 -19.34 45.41
C GLU A 321 20.22 -18.28 44.74
N LEU A 322 19.23 -17.74 45.46
CA LEU A 322 18.38 -16.67 44.97
C LEU A 322 18.39 -15.55 46.01
N LYS A 323 18.77 -14.33 45.60
CA LYS A 323 19.01 -13.20 46.49
C LYS A 323 18.19 -11.97 46.10
N LEU A 324 17.74 -11.21 47.09
CA LEU A 324 17.22 -9.85 46.94
C LEU A 324 18.17 -8.87 47.62
N GLY A 325 19.00 -8.19 46.82
CA GLY A 325 20.15 -7.44 47.31
C GLY A 325 21.14 -8.39 47.98
N LYS A 326 21.31 -8.28 49.30
CA LYS A 326 22.17 -9.18 50.10
C LYS A 326 21.41 -10.30 50.82
N GLU A 327 20.08 -10.25 50.82
CA GLU A 327 19.22 -11.21 51.52
C GLU A 327 19.03 -12.47 50.68
N ASP A 328 19.25 -13.66 51.26
CA ASP A 328 18.90 -14.92 50.63
C ASP A 328 17.38 -15.16 50.77
N ILE A 329 16.70 -15.30 49.63
CA ILE A 329 15.24 -15.48 49.56
C ILE A 329 14.85 -16.90 49.12
N LYS A 330 15.75 -17.88 49.21
CA LYS A 330 15.47 -19.28 48.87
C LYS A 330 14.29 -19.87 49.65
N SER A 331 14.09 -19.47 50.91
CA SER A 331 12.96 -19.90 51.75
C SER A 331 11.59 -19.43 51.22
N LYS A 332 11.57 -18.38 50.40
CA LYS A 332 10.38 -17.80 49.75
C LYS A 332 10.00 -18.52 48.47
N VAL A 333 10.85 -19.40 47.94
CA VAL A 333 10.54 -20.20 46.75
C VAL A 333 9.50 -21.26 47.11
N GLU A 334 8.39 -21.28 46.37
CA GLU A 334 7.36 -22.30 46.45
C GLU A 334 7.67 -23.46 45.50
N LYS A 335 8.03 -23.14 44.26
CA LYS A 335 8.18 -24.12 43.18
C LYS A 335 9.22 -23.68 42.17
N ILE A 336 9.95 -24.64 41.61
CA ILE A 336 10.83 -24.46 40.45
C ILE A 336 10.43 -25.49 39.40
N GLU A 337 10.22 -25.02 38.18
CA GLU A 337 9.67 -25.81 37.08
C GLU A 337 10.49 -25.64 35.80
N ALA A 338 10.68 -26.73 35.06
CA ALA A 338 11.16 -26.68 33.70
C ALA A 338 10.02 -26.35 32.75
N ILE A 339 10.24 -25.42 31.83
CA ILE A 339 9.31 -25.12 30.74
C ILE A 339 9.81 -25.79 29.47
N ASN A 340 8.95 -26.57 28.81
CA ASN A 340 9.27 -27.36 27.61
C ASN A 340 10.45 -28.32 27.84
N GLU A 341 10.41 -29.03 28.97
CA GLU A 341 11.40 -30.04 29.33
C GLU A 341 11.51 -31.13 28.25
N LYS A 342 12.74 -31.53 27.93
CA LYS A 342 13.03 -32.65 27.02
C LYS A 342 13.99 -33.60 27.72
N ASN A 343 13.51 -34.80 28.08
CA ASN A 343 14.32 -35.87 28.70
C ASN A 343 15.12 -35.42 29.94
N GLY A 344 14.50 -34.74 30.92
CA GLY A 344 15.20 -34.25 32.12
C GLY A 344 16.04 -32.99 31.91
N LYS A 345 16.02 -32.41 30.69
CA LYS A 345 16.80 -31.22 30.33
C LYS A 345 15.88 -30.05 30.05
N THR A 346 16.33 -28.85 30.43
CA THR A 346 15.63 -27.61 30.10
C THR A 346 16.58 -26.48 29.77
N ARG A 347 16.07 -25.51 29.02
CA ARG A 347 16.68 -24.19 28.82
C ARG A 347 15.78 -23.05 29.30
N LYS A 348 14.59 -23.36 29.82
CA LYS A 348 13.64 -22.39 30.36
C LYS A 348 13.22 -22.86 31.75
N ILE A 349 13.42 -22.03 32.76
CA ILE A 349 13.09 -22.34 34.15
C ILE A 349 12.14 -21.27 34.66
N LYS A 350 11.07 -21.69 35.32
CA LYS A 350 10.14 -20.85 36.04
C LYS A 350 10.34 -21.05 37.54
N ILE A 351 10.44 -19.95 38.28
CA ILE A 351 10.52 -19.94 39.74
C ILE A 351 9.28 -19.23 40.27
N THR A 352 8.48 -19.95 41.05
CA THR A 352 7.29 -19.42 41.71
C THR A 352 7.60 -19.14 43.18
N LEU A 353 7.26 -17.95 43.66
CA LEU A 353 7.42 -17.49 45.03
C LEU A 353 6.12 -17.67 45.83
N LYS A 354 6.22 -17.92 47.13
CA LYS A 354 5.08 -18.06 48.05
C LYS A 354 4.32 -16.73 48.22
N GLU A 355 5.07 -15.64 48.22
CA GLU A 355 4.59 -14.27 48.44
C GLU A 355 5.02 -13.36 47.29
N ASP A 356 4.31 -12.24 47.15
CA ASP A 356 4.60 -11.24 46.13
C ASP A 356 5.97 -10.60 46.37
N ILE A 357 6.71 -10.41 45.29
CA ILE A 357 7.91 -9.58 45.31
C ILE A 357 7.50 -8.11 45.44
N ASN A 358 8.11 -7.41 46.40
CA ASN A 358 7.88 -5.98 46.53
C ASN A 358 8.67 -5.23 45.44
N LEU A 359 7.97 -4.83 44.38
CA LEU A 359 8.59 -4.08 43.28
C LEU A 359 9.34 -2.83 43.75
N ASP A 360 8.86 -2.09 44.76
CA ASP A 360 9.54 -0.85 45.18
C ASP A 360 10.96 -1.09 45.71
N ASP A 361 11.24 -2.28 46.25
CA ASP A 361 12.60 -2.63 46.68
C ASP A 361 13.56 -2.75 45.48
N ILE A 362 13.02 -2.95 44.27
CA ILE A 362 13.74 -3.18 43.02
C ILE A 362 13.82 -1.91 42.16
N ILE A 363 12.70 -1.18 42.04
CA ILE A 363 12.50 -0.04 41.12
C ILE A 363 12.57 1.34 41.78
N SER A 364 13.38 1.50 42.83
CA SER A 364 13.60 2.79 43.52
C SER A 364 15.08 3.01 43.89
N ASN A 365 15.41 4.19 44.44
CA ASN A 365 16.74 4.53 45.00
C ASN A 365 17.23 3.56 46.11
N LYS A 366 16.41 2.60 46.58
CA LYS A 366 16.83 1.52 47.49
C LYS A 366 17.47 0.32 46.76
N GLY A 367 17.19 0.16 45.46
CA GLY A 367 17.92 -0.63 44.46
C GLY A 367 18.42 -2.03 44.86
N LYS A 368 17.56 -2.89 45.41
CA LYS A 368 17.92 -4.31 45.62
C LYS A 368 17.75 -5.09 44.32
N ASP A 369 18.85 -5.58 43.77
CA ASP A 369 18.81 -6.49 42.62
C ASP A 369 18.29 -7.86 43.05
N VAL A 370 17.34 -8.43 42.30
CA VAL A 370 17.08 -9.87 42.37
C VAL A 370 18.20 -10.54 41.60
N SER A 371 18.91 -11.48 42.21
CA SER A 371 20.00 -12.20 41.54
C SER A 371 19.93 -13.68 41.81
N ILE A 372 20.35 -14.47 40.83
CA ILE A 372 20.41 -15.92 40.93
C ILE A 372 21.82 -16.40 40.64
N ILE A 373 22.23 -17.44 41.36
CA ILE A 373 23.38 -18.27 41.04
C ILE A 373 22.89 -19.71 40.88
N LEU A 374 23.08 -20.30 39.70
CA LEU A 374 22.77 -21.69 39.39
C LEU A 374 24.07 -22.48 39.28
N LYS A 375 24.13 -23.66 39.87
CA LYS A 375 25.19 -24.65 39.62
C LYS A 375 24.58 -25.77 38.81
N VAL A 376 25.03 -25.93 37.57
CA VAL A 376 24.43 -26.86 36.61
C VAL A 376 25.51 -27.63 35.88
N LYS A 377 25.20 -28.85 35.48
CA LYS A 377 26.09 -29.63 34.62
C LYS A 377 25.82 -29.32 33.14
N ASP A 378 26.88 -29.01 32.40
CA ASP A 378 26.84 -28.91 30.94
C ASP A 378 26.50 -30.28 30.34
N VAL A 379 25.43 -30.35 29.53
CA VAL A 379 24.96 -31.61 28.94
C VAL A 379 25.88 -32.16 27.87
N ASP A 380 26.68 -31.30 27.22
CA ASP A 380 27.60 -31.69 26.15
C ASP A 380 28.97 -32.03 26.72
N LYS A 381 29.51 -31.14 27.56
CA LYS A 381 30.87 -31.26 28.10
C LYS A 381 30.96 -32.07 29.38
N GLN A 382 29.82 -32.32 30.04
CA GLN A 382 29.74 -33.01 31.33
C GLN A 382 30.57 -32.34 32.44
N THR A 383 30.76 -31.03 32.35
CA THR A 383 31.47 -30.18 33.33
C THR A 383 30.49 -29.44 34.23
N ASP A 384 30.87 -29.19 35.48
CA ASP A 384 30.12 -28.32 36.39
C ASP A 384 30.32 -26.85 36.01
N GLU A 385 29.24 -26.10 35.88
CA GLU A 385 29.25 -24.69 35.51
C GLU A 385 28.45 -23.87 36.53
N VAL A 386 28.94 -22.67 36.83
CA VAL A 386 28.29 -21.72 37.74
C VAL A 386 27.79 -20.54 36.92
N LEU A 387 26.46 -20.37 36.88
CA LEU A 387 25.79 -19.34 36.10
C LEU A 387 25.22 -18.30 37.04
N ASN A 388 25.38 -17.03 36.71
CA ASN A 388 24.84 -15.93 37.50
C ASN A 388 24.13 -14.91 36.62
N ALA A 389 23.04 -14.34 37.15
CA ALA A 389 22.31 -13.26 36.49
C ALA A 389 21.61 -12.38 37.51
N LYS A 390 21.36 -11.13 37.11
CA LYS A 390 20.43 -10.23 37.79
C LYS A 390 19.12 -10.21 37.00
N ALA A 391 18.01 -10.21 37.72
CA ALA A 391 16.71 -10.15 37.09
C ALA A 391 16.47 -8.73 36.57
N THR A 392 15.90 -8.63 35.37
CA THR A 392 15.36 -7.40 34.82
C THR A 392 13.85 -7.37 34.99
N ILE A 393 13.25 -6.18 34.83
CA ILE A 393 11.80 -6.07 34.78
C ILE A 393 11.30 -6.68 33.47
N GLY A 394 10.49 -7.73 33.59
CA GLY A 394 9.87 -8.39 32.45
C GLY A 394 8.40 -7.99 32.30
N ARG A 395 7.53 -8.96 32.06
CA ARG A 395 6.10 -8.75 31.79
C ARG A 395 5.29 -8.29 32.99
N ILE A 396 5.87 -8.14 34.18
CA ILE A 396 5.15 -7.68 35.38
C ILE A 396 4.49 -6.32 35.19
N VAL A 397 5.02 -5.48 34.30
CA VAL A 397 4.43 -4.18 33.92
C VAL A 397 3.07 -4.32 33.23
N SER A 398 2.74 -5.49 32.71
CA SER A 398 1.45 -5.77 32.06
C SER A 398 0.36 -6.27 33.02
N GLU A 399 0.71 -6.53 34.28
CA GLU A 399 -0.24 -7.01 35.30
C GLU A 399 -1.15 -5.87 35.76
N LYS A 400 -2.44 -6.18 36.01
CA LYS A 400 -3.41 -5.20 36.52
C LYS A 400 -2.94 -4.55 37.83
N GLN A 401 -2.31 -5.31 38.72
CA GLN A 401 -1.77 -4.80 39.99
C GLN A 401 -0.67 -3.74 39.78
N PHE A 402 0.11 -3.81 38.69
CA PHE A 402 1.07 -2.78 38.33
C PHE A 402 0.34 -1.47 37.94
N ASP A 403 -0.69 -1.57 37.11
CA ASP A 403 -1.52 -0.44 36.71
C ASP A 403 -2.27 0.19 37.89
N ASP A 404 -2.88 -0.62 38.76
CA ASP A 404 -3.57 -0.14 39.96
C ASP A 404 -2.61 0.66 40.87
N LYS A 405 -1.35 0.21 40.96
CA LYS A 405 -0.32 0.86 41.77
C LYS A 405 0.22 2.13 41.14
N TYR A 406 0.68 2.08 39.89
CA TYR A 406 1.49 3.15 39.30
C TYR A 406 0.77 4.04 38.28
N ALA A 407 -0.32 3.60 37.66
CA ALA A 407 -1.03 4.48 36.73
C ALA A 407 -1.52 5.76 37.43
N THR A 408 -1.49 6.88 36.71
CA THR A 408 -1.75 8.22 37.23
C THR A 408 -2.61 9.02 36.25
N ASP A 409 -3.43 9.92 36.80
CA ASP A 409 -4.23 10.86 36.01
C ASP A 409 -3.55 12.24 35.89
N GLU A 410 -2.38 12.43 36.51
CA GLU A 410 -1.61 13.67 36.43
C GLU A 410 -1.34 14.11 34.97
N GLU A 411 -1.28 15.43 34.74
CA GLU A 411 -0.76 15.97 33.47
C GLU A 411 0.74 15.64 33.35
N LEU A 412 1.17 15.19 32.16
CA LEU A 412 2.53 14.79 31.86
C LEU A 412 3.13 15.67 30.76
N GLY A 413 4.45 15.62 30.63
CA GLY A 413 5.23 16.37 29.65
C GLY A 413 5.85 17.66 30.19
N ALA A 414 6.18 18.58 29.30
CA ALA A 414 6.60 19.94 29.66
C ALA A 414 5.38 20.88 29.79
N ILE A 415 5.03 21.21 31.04
CA ILE A 415 3.91 22.07 31.40
C ILE A 415 4.45 23.50 31.58
N TYR A 416 4.30 24.30 30.51
CA TYR A 416 4.86 25.64 30.45
C TYR A 416 3.97 26.69 31.15
N SER A 417 4.63 27.59 31.87
CA SER A 417 4.15 28.91 32.22
C SER A 417 5.27 29.94 32.02
N LYS A 418 4.96 31.24 32.02
CA LYS A 418 5.98 32.28 31.80
C LYS A 418 7.05 32.34 32.90
N GLY A 419 6.71 31.95 34.13
CA GLY A 419 7.61 32.03 35.28
C GLY A 419 8.36 30.73 35.59
N GLU A 420 7.86 29.59 35.09
CA GLU A 420 8.47 28.27 35.28
C GLU A 420 7.95 27.27 34.25
N THR A 421 8.70 26.19 34.02
CA THR A 421 8.20 25.00 33.32
C THR A 421 8.34 23.79 34.21
N GLU A 422 7.24 23.09 34.44
CA GLU A 422 7.22 21.84 35.19
C GLU A 422 7.33 20.66 34.21
N PHE A 423 8.37 19.86 34.36
CA PHE A 423 8.61 18.67 33.55
C PHE A 423 8.15 17.45 34.33
N LYS A 424 7.29 16.63 33.73
CA LYS A 424 6.77 15.39 34.34
C LYS A 424 6.89 14.20 33.41
N LEU A 425 7.51 13.13 33.88
CA LEU A 425 7.66 11.86 33.15
C LEU A 425 7.17 10.69 34.00
N TRP A 426 6.24 9.89 33.47
CA TRP A 426 5.86 8.64 34.10
C TRP A 426 6.87 7.54 33.76
N ALA A 427 7.67 7.12 34.74
CA ALA A 427 8.75 6.15 34.57
C ALA A 427 8.86 5.24 35.82
N PRO A 428 7.80 4.49 36.18
CA PRO A 428 7.74 3.75 37.45
C PRO A 428 8.88 2.75 37.65
N THR A 429 9.38 2.14 36.58
CA THR A 429 10.47 1.16 36.59
C THR A 429 11.86 1.78 36.67
N ALA A 430 11.98 3.10 36.47
CA ALA A 430 13.26 3.80 36.55
C ALA A 430 13.71 3.96 37.99
N ARG A 431 15.02 3.80 38.20
CA ARG A 431 15.70 4.07 39.48
C ARG A 431 15.97 5.56 39.67
N LYS A 432 16.26 6.24 38.57
CA LYS A 432 16.57 7.67 38.52
C LYS A 432 16.15 8.22 37.15
N VAL A 433 15.73 9.49 37.14
CA VAL A 433 15.52 10.26 35.90
C VAL A 433 16.18 11.62 36.05
N GLU A 434 16.87 12.08 35.01
CA GLU A 434 17.37 13.45 34.89
C GLU A 434 16.64 14.18 33.77
N LEU A 435 16.28 15.45 33.99
CA LEU A 435 15.96 16.40 32.93
C LEU A 435 17.27 16.89 32.32
N VAL A 436 17.44 16.69 31.02
CA VAL A 436 18.61 17.14 30.25
C VAL A 436 18.20 18.31 29.39
N THR A 437 18.84 19.46 29.60
CA THR A 437 18.56 20.70 28.86
C THR A 437 19.69 21.04 27.91
N TYR A 438 19.35 21.65 26.77
CA TYR A 438 20.29 22.04 25.74
C TYR A 438 20.15 23.51 25.37
N ASN A 439 21.26 24.10 24.93
CA ASN A 439 21.32 25.44 24.36
C ASN A 439 21.96 25.37 22.97
N LYS A 440 21.18 25.65 21.92
CA LYS A 440 21.60 25.56 20.51
C LYS A 440 22.24 24.19 20.19
N GLY A 441 21.57 23.13 20.63
CA GLY A 441 22.00 21.74 20.48
C GLY A 441 23.20 21.28 21.30
N SER A 442 23.82 22.15 22.10
CA SER A 442 24.87 21.77 23.05
C SER A 442 24.27 21.47 24.41
N LEU A 443 24.77 20.43 25.09
CA LEU A 443 24.36 20.11 26.46
C LEU A 443 24.57 21.34 27.37
N GLU A 444 23.51 21.77 28.03
CA GLU A 444 23.53 22.89 28.97
C GLU A 444 23.65 22.38 30.41
N LYS A 445 22.68 21.56 30.85
CA LYS A 445 22.64 21.06 32.23
C LYS A 445 21.72 19.85 32.41
N ASN A 446 22.10 19.00 33.37
CA ASN A 446 21.29 17.90 33.88
C ASN A 446 20.70 18.25 35.25
N TYR A 447 19.45 17.89 35.48
CA TYR A 447 18.75 18.08 36.74
C TYR A 447 18.13 16.76 37.19
N GLU A 448 18.52 16.26 38.35
CA GLU A 448 17.88 15.08 38.93
C GLU A 448 16.42 15.39 39.30
N MET A 449 15.51 14.52 38.88
CA MET A 449 14.07 14.70 39.06
C MET A 449 13.56 13.97 40.32
N ASN A 450 12.51 14.51 40.93
CA ASN A 450 11.89 13.93 42.13
C ASN A 450 10.84 12.90 41.75
N ARG A 451 10.95 11.67 42.28
CA ARG A 451 10.00 10.57 42.06
C ARG A 451 8.81 10.66 43.04
N SER A 452 7.59 10.54 42.53
CA SER A 452 6.37 10.37 43.32
C SER A 452 6.05 8.91 43.64
N GLU A 453 5.04 8.65 44.47
CA GLU A 453 4.57 7.29 44.79
C GLU A 453 4.07 6.53 43.56
N LYS A 454 3.47 7.24 42.60
CA LYS A 454 2.98 6.69 41.33
C LYS A 454 4.09 6.49 40.29
N GLY A 455 5.34 6.78 40.63
CA GLY A 455 6.46 6.64 39.68
C GLY A 455 6.53 7.78 38.66
N VAL A 456 5.92 8.92 38.94
CA VAL A 456 6.10 10.16 38.15
C VAL A 456 7.35 10.87 38.64
N TYR A 457 8.27 11.16 37.74
CA TYR A 457 9.43 11.99 37.97
C TYR A 457 9.11 13.43 37.59
N SER A 458 9.40 14.38 38.49
CA SER A 458 9.10 15.80 38.27
C SER A 458 10.27 16.72 38.56
N TYR A 459 10.40 17.79 37.77
CA TYR A 459 11.34 18.89 38.03
C TYR A 459 10.75 20.23 37.59
N LYS A 460 10.86 21.25 38.43
CA LYS A 460 10.44 22.63 38.11
C LYS A 460 11.66 23.46 37.74
N LEU A 461 11.72 23.86 36.47
CA LEU A 461 12.75 24.77 35.99
C LEU A 461 12.21 26.20 36.04
N LEU A 462 12.80 27.05 36.88
CA LEU A 462 12.41 28.44 37.04
C LEU A 462 12.82 29.28 35.82
N GLY A 463 12.03 30.32 35.52
CA GLY A 463 12.23 31.22 34.40
C GLY A 463 11.37 30.90 33.17
N ASP A 464 11.46 31.78 32.18
CA ASP A 464 10.79 31.58 30.88
C ASP A 464 11.62 30.62 30.03
N ASN A 465 11.17 29.36 29.97
CA ASN A 465 11.84 28.30 29.24
C ASN A 465 11.27 28.09 27.84
N LEU A 466 10.51 29.04 27.29
CA LEU A 466 9.97 28.92 25.94
C LEU A 466 11.10 28.74 24.91
N GLY A 467 11.01 27.71 24.08
CA GLY A 467 12.03 27.34 23.10
C GLY A 467 13.20 26.52 23.69
N LYS A 468 13.17 26.16 24.98
CA LYS A 468 14.19 25.31 25.58
C LYS A 468 14.13 23.91 24.97
N GLU A 469 15.25 23.45 24.41
CA GLU A 469 15.46 22.07 23.99
C GLU A 469 15.69 21.18 25.22
N TYR A 470 15.03 20.03 25.28
CA TYR A 470 15.14 19.11 26.39
C TYR A 470 14.95 17.64 25.99
N MET A 471 15.48 16.76 26.83
CA MET A 471 15.26 15.31 26.84
C MET A 471 15.20 14.81 28.28
N TYR A 472 14.83 13.56 28.47
CA TYR A 472 15.02 12.87 29.76
C TYR A 472 16.13 11.85 29.64
N ARG A 473 16.93 11.67 30.69
CA ARG A 473 17.86 10.56 30.84
C ARG A 473 17.35 9.59 31.88
N VAL A 474 16.99 8.39 31.45
CA VAL A 474 16.33 7.37 32.27
C VAL A 474 17.31 6.27 32.65
N TYR A 475 17.37 5.94 33.95
CA TYR A 475 18.23 4.89 34.49
C TYR A 475 17.36 3.70 34.90
N LEU A 476 17.51 2.58 34.20
CA LEU A 476 16.80 1.33 34.47
C LEU A 476 17.69 0.37 35.29
N SER A 477 17.16 -0.81 35.64
CA SER A 477 17.94 -1.84 36.36
C SER A 477 19.13 -2.38 35.56
N ASP A 478 19.01 -2.35 34.23
CA ASP A 478 19.88 -2.99 33.25
C ASP A 478 20.45 -2.01 32.21
N ALA A 479 20.12 -0.72 32.31
CA ALA A 479 20.61 0.31 31.42
C ALA A 479 21.12 1.54 32.19
N GLU A 480 22.37 1.92 31.91
CA GLU A 480 22.97 3.14 32.45
C GLU A 480 22.59 4.34 31.58
N GLY A 481 21.58 5.10 32.03
CA GLY A 481 21.27 6.45 31.53
C GLY A 481 20.98 6.54 30.03
N VAL A 482 19.78 6.15 29.60
CA VAL A 482 19.31 6.26 28.21
C VAL A 482 18.61 7.60 28.00
N GLU A 483 19.02 8.38 26.99
CA GLU A 483 18.32 9.60 26.59
C GLU A 483 17.09 9.28 25.74
N VAL A 484 15.97 9.92 26.11
CA VAL A 484 14.66 9.74 25.46
C VAL A 484 14.00 11.09 25.22
N VAL A 485 13.30 11.21 24.10
CA VAL A 485 12.40 12.34 23.84
C VAL A 485 11.15 12.15 24.70
N ASP A 486 10.60 13.25 25.20
CA ASP A 486 9.37 13.24 25.95
C ASP A 486 8.20 12.74 25.07
N PRO A 487 7.50 11.65 25.43
CA PRO A 487 6.34 11.20 24.65
C PRO A 487 5.24 12.28 24.52
N TYR A 488 5.19 13.23 25.45
CA TYR A 488 4.25 14.35 25.47
C TYR A 488 4.85 15.64 24.87
N ALA A 489 6.01 15.58 24.19
CA ALA A 489 6.58 16.73 23.51
C ALA A 489 5.60 17.30 22.47
N LYS A 490 5.22 18.57 22.64
CA LYS A 490 4.31 19.31 21.73
C LYS A 490 5.03 19.94 20.54
N SER A 491 6.37 19.95 20.56
CA SER A 491 7.23 20.28 19.44
C SER A 491 8.59 19.63 19.63
N VAL A 492 9.35 19.55 18.54
CA VAL A 492 10.65 18.91 18.48
C VAL A 492 11.62 19.71 17.62
N THR A 493 12.91 19.46 17.80
CA THR A 493 13.93 19.92 16.86
C THR A 493 13.82 19.19 15.53
N VAL A 494 14.57 19.66 14.52
CA VAL A 494 14.67 18.98 13.22
C VAL A 494 14.93 17.47 13.37
N ASN A 495 14.23 16.65 12.59
CA ASN A 495 14.23 15.17 12.64
C ASN A 495 13.73 14.55 13.97
N GLY A 496 13.01 15.32 14.80
CA GLY A 496 12.42 14.78 16.01
C GLY A 496 13.43 14.38 17.10
N GLU A 497 14.66 14.92 17.04
CA GLU A 497 15.80 14.48 17.86
C GLU A 497 15.65 14.86 19.35
N ARG A 498 15.00 15.99 19.67
CA ARG A 498 14.79 16.49 21.04
C ARG A 498 13.42 17.15 21.18
N GLY A 499 12.86 17.11 22.38
CA GLY A 499 11.66 17.89 22.72
C GLY A 499 12.00 19.38 22.82
N VAL A 500 11.02 20.23 22.51
CA VAL A 500 11.15 21.69 22.68
C VAL A 500 9.96 22.20 23.50
N VAL A 501 10.25 23.00 24.53
CA VAL A 501 9.23 23.66 25.34
C VAL A 501 8.51 24.69 24.47
N VAL A 502 7.24 24.43 24.19
CA VAL A 502 6.35 25.31 23.43
C VAL A 502 5.05 25.50 24.18
N ASN A 503 4.33 26.57 23.88
CA ASN A 503 2.99 26.83 24.42
C ASN A 503 2.01 27.13 23.28
N PRO A 504 1.64 26.11 22.48
CA PRO A 504 0.73 26.33 21.36
C PRO A 504 -0.68 26.62 21.90
N THR A 505 -1.15 27.84 21.70
CA THR A 505 -2.52 28.24 22.02
C THR A 505 -3.40 28.04 20.80
N PRO A 506 -4.64 27.54 20.95
CA PRO A 506 -5.59 27.44 19.84
C PRO A 506 -5.82 28.79 19.16
N SER A 507 -6.08 28.77 17.85
CA SER A 507 -6.48 29.98 17.12
C SER A 507 -7.87 30.48 17.54
N GLU A 508 -8.06 31.80 17.45
CA GLU A 508 -9.35 32.45 17.67
C GLU A 508 -10.31 32.25 16.47
N VAL A 509 -9.82 31.84 15.31
CA VAL A 509 -10.65 31.59 14.11
C VAL A 509 -11.68 30.49 14.41
N ALA A 510 -12.97 30.79 14.30
CA ALA A 510 -14.02 29.82 14.61
C ALA A 510 -13.97 28.58 13.69
N ARG A 511 -14.37 27.43 14.23
CA ARG A 511 -14.64 26.23 13.42
C ARG A 511 -15.71 26.55 12.36
N PRO A 512 -15.81 25.79 11.25
CA PRO A 512 -16.78 26.06 10.19
C PRO A 512 -18.20 26.19 10.74
N VAL A 513 -18.88 27.28 10.37
CA VAL A 513 -20.21 27.66 10.91
C VAL A 513 -21.32 26.71 10.43
N ASN A 514 -21.12 25.98 9.33
CA ASN A 514 -22.15 25.10 8.78
C ASN A 514 -22.25 23.78 9.56
N GLU A 515 -22.94 23.82 10.70
CA GLU A 515 -23.16 22.66 11.56
C GLU A 515 -23.71 21.43 10.82
N GLU A 516 -24.54 21.62 9.80
CA GLU A 516 -25.13 20.52 9.06
C GLU A 516 -24.09 19.76 8.23
N ASN A 517 -23.20 20.48 7.55
CA ASN A 517 -22.05 19.90 6.83
C ASN A 517 -21.07 19.23 7.79
N MET A 518 -20.91 19.76 9.00
CA MET A 518 -20.07 19.16 10.04
C MET A 518 -20.72 17.88 10.61
N LYS A 519 -22.05 17.83 10.70
CA LYS A 519 -22.81 16.65 11.15
C LYS A 519 -22.94 15.56 10.08
N ASN A 520 -22.74 15.89 8.80
CA ASN A 520 -22.84 14.98 7.64
C ASN A 520 -21.63 15.14 6.69
N PRO A 521 -20.49 14.53 7.02
CA PRO A 521 -19.26 14.72 6.27
C PRO A 521 -19.33 14.18 4.82
N ILE A 522 -18.63 14.86 3.92
CA ILE A 522 -18.18 14.34 2.62
C ILE A 522 -16.65 14.49 2.65
N ILE A 523 -15.96 13.37 2.82
CA ILE A 523 -14.54 13.33 3.18
C ILE A 523 -13.68 13.21 1.92
N TYR A 524 -12.65 14.05 1.83
CA TYR A 524 -11.65 14.04 0.75
C TYR A 524 -10.26 13.79 1.34
N GLU A 525 -9.71 12.59 1.12
CA GLU A 525 -8.43 12.15 1.71
C GLU A 525 -7.23 12.57 0.88
N LEU A 526 -6.35 13.38 1.48
CA LEU A 526 -5.28 14.12 0.81
C LEU A 526 -3.96 13.98 1.58
N HIS A 527 -2.86 13.83 0.85
CA HIS A 527 -1.51 13.93 1.40
C HIS A 527 -0.91 15.31 1.11
N VAL A 528 -0.33 15.96 2.11
CA VAL A 528 0.18 17.35 2.03
C VAL A 528 1.21 17.51 0.90
N ARG A 529 2.11 16.52 0.75
CA ARG A 529 3.12 16.53 -0.31
C ARG A 529 2.50 16.37 -1.70
N ASP A 530 1.69 15.32 -1.88
CA ASP A 530 1.14 14.91 -3.18
C ASP A 530 0.39 16.04 -3.87
N PHE A 531 -0.42 16.75 -3.07
CA PHE A 531 -1.33 17.77 -3.57
C PHE A 531 -0.62 18.88 -4.34
N SER A 532 0.58 19.27 -3.91
CA SER A 532 1.23 20.49 -4.41
C SER A 532 2.63 20.29 -4.96
N ILE A 533 3.24 19.11 -4.79
CA ILE A 533 4.64 18.87 -5.17
C ILE A 533 4.89 18.93 -6.69
N ALA A 534 3.88 18.68 -7.52
CA ALA A 534 4.00 18.75 -8.97
C ALA A 534 4.54 20.11 -9.44
N GLU A 535 5.49 20.08 -10.36
CA GLU A 535 6.20 21.29 -10.82
C GLU A 535 5.22 22.33 -11.39
N ASN A 536 4.25 21.85 -12.16
CA ASN A 536 3.21 22.65 -12.81
C ASN A 536 2.01 22.98 -11.90
N SER A 537 2.10 22.79 -10.58
CA SER A 537 0.95 23.01 -9.68
C SER A 537 0.56 24.48 -9.51
N GLY A 538 1.44 25.40 -9.88
CA GLY A 538 1.25 26.85 -9.68
C GLY A 538 1.36 27.32 -8.22
N MET A 539 1.50 26.41 -7.26
CA MET A 539 1.69 26.73 -5.85
C MET A 539 3.15 27.04 -5.54
N LYS A 540 3.37 27.99 -4.63
CA LYS A 540 4.71 28.41 -4.17
C LYS A 540 5.27 27.44 -3.14
N ASN A 541 4.50 27.09 -2.11
CA ASN A 541 4.95 26.27 -1.00
C ASN A 541 4.77 24.78 -1.29
N LYS A 542 5.32 24.31 -2.42
CA LYS A 542 5.15 22.93 -2.91
C LYS A 542 5.52 21.89 -1.86
N GLY A 543 4.57 21.00 -1.58
CA GLY A 543 4.63 19.93 -0.61
C GLY A 543 4.62 20.36 0.87
N LYS A 544 4.17 21.58 1.17
CA LYS A 544 4.13 22.17 2.52
C LYS A 544 2.71 22.46 2.97
N PHE A 545 2.51 22.61 4.28
CA PHE A 545 1.21 23.00 4.85
C PHE A 545 0.63 24.26 4.19
N LEU A 546 1.48 25.26 3.97
CA LEU A 546 1.05 26.54 3.41
C LEU A 546 0.53 26.44 1.97
N ALA A 547 0.81 25.38 1.20
CA ALA A 547 0.23 25.21 -0.13
C ALA A 547 -1.31 25.13 -0.08
N LEU A 548 -1.87 24.55 0.98
CA LEU A 548 -3.31 24.47 1.19
C LEU A 548 -3.95 25.83 1.50
N THR A 549 -3.16 26.87 1.74
CA THR A 549 -3.64 28.25 2.01
C THR A 549 -3.64 29.14 0.78
N GLU A 550 -3.02 28.70 -0.32
CA GLU A 550 -2.78 29.55 -1.49
C GLU A 550 -4.04 29.68 -2.35
N LYS A 551 -4.44 30.94 -2.59
CA LYS A 551 -5.59 31.33 -3.44
C LYS A 551 -5.11 31.78 -4.81
N GLY A 552 -5.95 31.66 -5.82
CA GLY A 552 -5.70 32.11 -7.18
C GLY A 552 -4.63 31.31 -7.94
N THR A 553 -4.21 30.16 -7.42
CA THR A 553 -3.19 29.33 -8.05
C THR A 553 -3.76 28.59 -9.25
N LYS A 554 -2.93 28.47 -10.30
CA LYS A 554 -3.29 27.78 -11.53
C LYS A 554 -2.10 27.00 -12.04
N ALA A 555 -2.36 25.84 -12.61
CA ALA A 555 -1.36 25.13 -13.38
C ALA A 555 -1.03 25.87 -14.67
N ASP A 556 0.09 25.51 -15.32
CA ASP A 556 0.58 26.16 -16.54
C ASP A 556 -0.47 26.16 -17.67
N ASN A 557 -1.36 25.17 -17.67
CA ASN A 557 -2.44 25.04 -18.64
C ASN A 557 -3.71 25.85 -18.28
N GLY A 558 -3.68 26.66 -17.21
CA GLY A 558 -4.79 27.49 -16.71
C GLY A 558 -5.78 26.79 -15.77
N GLN A 559 -5.63 25.49 -15.50
CA GLN A 559 -6.44 24.74 -14.54
C GLN A 559 -6.28 25.32 -13.13
N ILE A 560 -7.39 25.60 -12.44
CA ILE A 560 -7.36 26.04 -11.04
C ILE A 560 -6.78 24.94 -10.15
N THR A 561 -5.93 25.32 -9.20
CA THR A 561 -5.26 24.43 -8.24
C THR A 561 -5.45 24.96 -6.82
N GLY A 562 -4.74 24.38 -5.84
CA GLY A 562 -4.68 24.93 -4.48
C GLY A 562 -6.03 25.01 -3.77
N LEU A 563 -6.20 26.02 -2.93
CA LEU A 563 -7.40 26.18 -2.11
C LEU A 563 -8.68 26.37 -2.94
N ASP A 564 -8.57 27.11 -4.05
CA ASP A 564 -9.72 27.36 -4.94
C ASP A 564 -10.22 26.06 -5.57
N TYR A 565 -9.30 25.14 -5.90
CA TYR A 565 -9.67 23.81 -6.38
C TYR A 565 -10.41 23.01 -5.31
N LEU A 566 -9.87 22.91 -4.09
CA LEU A 566 -10.51 22.19 -2.98
C LEU A 566 -11.92 22.72 -2.70
N LYS A 567 -12.08 24.05 -2.66
CA LYS A 567 -13.38 24.70 -2.49
C LYS A 567 -14.32 24.38 -3.66
N SER A 568 -13.82 24.35 -4.89
CA SER A 568 -14.63 24.05 -6.08
C SER A 568 -15.24 22.64 -6.07
N LEU A 569 -14.65 21.69 -5.34
CA LEU A 569 -15.15 20.32 -5.21
C LEU A 569 -16.45 20.26 -4.40
N GLY A 570 -16.66 21.20 -3.47
CA GLY A 570 -17.85 21.26 -2.61
C GLY A 570 -17.87 20.27 -1.45
N VAL A 571 -16.81 19.46 -1.30
CA VAL A 571 -16.58 18.56 -0.16
C VAL A 571 -16.60 19.33 1.16
N THR A 572 -16.81 18.63 2.28
CA THR A 572 -16.95 19.30 3.58
C THR A 572 -15.75 19.10 4.49
N HIS A 573 -15.00 18.00 4.33
CA HIS A 573 -13.83 17.71 5.15
C HIS A 573 -12.64 17.30 4.29
N ILE A 574 -11.47 17.85 4.63
CA ILE A 574 -10.17 17.38 4.13
C ILE A 574 -9.61 16.44 5.19
N GLN A 575 -9.47 15.16 4.86
CA GLN A 575 -8.70 14.22 5.68
C GLN A 575 -7.25 14.30 5.26
N LEU A 576 -6.38 14.75 6.15
CA LEU A 576 -4.94 14.74 5.93
C LEU A 576 -4.39 13.38 6.38
N LEU A 577 -3.59 12.75 5.52
CA LEU A 577 -2.66 11.69 5.93
C LEU A 577 -1.76 12.16 7.09
N PRO A 578 -1.04 11.26 7.80
CA PRO A 578 -0.34 11.60 9.03
C PRO A 578 0.46 12.91 8.99
N ILE A 579 0.14 13.82 9.92
CA ILE A 579 0.80 15.15 10.07
C ILE A 579 1.55 15.29 11.40
N TYR A 580 1.62 14.23 12.20
CA TYR A 580 2.53 14.16 13.35
C TYR A 580 3.95 13.82 12.87
N ASP A 581 4.95 14.10 13.71
CA ASP A 581 6.37 13.83 13.45
C ASP A 581 6.65 12.32 13.33
N PHE A 582 7.07 11.91 12.13
CA PHE A 582 7.41 10.53 11.80
C PHE A 582 8.92 10.34 11.58
N SER A 583 9.34 9.09 11.50
CA SER A 583 10.75 8.70 11.54
C SER A 583 11.62 9.43 10.52
N SER A 584 12.77 9.96 10.97
CA SER A 584 13.77 10.54 10.07
C SER A 584 14.39 9.53 9.11
N ASN A 585 14.26 8.22 9.39
CA ASN A 585 14.68 7.17 8.46
C ASN A 585 13.74 7.10 7.23
N SER A 586 12.51 7.55 7.40
CA SER A 586 11.47 7.62 6.39
C SER A 586 11.59 8.89 5.55
N VAL A 587 11.65 10.06 6.19
CA VAL A 587 12.01 11.33 5.53
C VAL A 587 12.97 12.11 6.41
N ASP A 588 14.15 12.42 5.89
CA ASP A 588 15.08 13.33 6.55
C ASP A 588 14.62 14.77 6.30
N GLU A 589 14.19 15.49 7.34
CA GLU A 589 13.78 16.90 7.25
C GLU A 589 14.93 17.81 6.79
N LYS A 590 16.19 17.36 6.90
CA LYS A 590 17.38 18.06 6.39
C LYS A 590 17.58 17.83 4.89
N ASN A 591 16.95 16.79 4.32
CA ASN A 591 17.04 16.41 2.90
C ASN A 591 15.71 15.82 2.37
N ILE A 592 14.63 16.61 2.45
CA ILE A 592 13.24 16.19 2.19
C ILE A 592 13.03 15.59 0.78
N LYS A 593 13.84 16.01 -0.21
CA LYS A 593 13.71 15.53 -1.60
C LYS A 593 14.24 14.11 -1.81
N ALA A 594 15.04 13.58 -0.90
CA ALA A 594 15.70 12.29 -1.08
C ALA A 594 14.74 11.10 -1.01
N LYS A 595 13.73 11.18 -0.14
CA LYS A 595 12.74 10.12 0.09
C LYS A 595 11.34 10.70 0.16
N TYR A 596 10.37 9.82 -0.09
CA TYR A 596 8.95 10.05 0.13
C TYR A 596 8.47 9.06 1.18
N ASN A 597 7.52 9.47 2.02
CA ASN A 597 6.77 8.59 2.89
C ASN A 597 5.32 9.12 3.06
N TRP A 598 4.35 8.25 3.30
CA TRP A 598 2.98 8.63 3.69
C TRP A 598 2.86 9.17 5.12
N GLY A 599 3.76 8.76 6.02
CA GLY A 599 3.84 9.21 7.40
C GLY A 599 3.38 8.20 8.46
N TYR A 600 3.04 6.96 8.08
CA TYR A 600 2.63 5.87 9.00
C TYR A 600 3.80 5.29 9.82
N ASP A 601 4.85 6.07 10.08
CA ASP A 601 6.05 5.65 10.82
C ASP A 601 6.21 6.50 12.11
N PRO A 602 5.34 6.36 13.14
CA PRO A 602 5.31 7.28 14.28
C PRO A 602 6.61 7.35 15.07
N GLN A 603 7.10 8.57 15.29
CA GLN A 603 8.22 8.87 16.17
C GLN A 603 7.74 9.68 17.40
N ASN A 604 7.16 10.87 17.16
CA ASN A 604 6.67 11.78 18.21
C ASN A 604 5.20 12.21 17.95
N TYR A 605 4.25 11.51 18.55
CA TYR A 605 2.81 11.66 18.28
C TYR A 605 2.21 13.05 18.48
N ASN A 606 2.78 13.86 19.37
CA ASN A 606 2.25 15.17 19.76
C ASN A 606 2.96 16.34 19.05
N ALA A 607 4.00 16.07 18.27
CA ALA A 607 4.71 17.08 17.50
C ALA A 607 4.25 17.07 16.04
N VAL A 608 4.20 18.24 15.41
CA VAL A 608 3.88 18.37 13.98
C VAL A 608 5.07 17.90 13.14
N GLU A 609 4.80 17.24 12.01
CA GLU A 609 5.83 16.84 11.04
C GLU A 609 6.57 18.06 10.46
N GLY A 610 7.91 18.04 10.47
CA GLY A 610 8.71 19.14 9.94
C GLY A 610 8.93 19.07 8.42
N ALA A 611 8.82 17.90 7.78
CA ALA A 611 8.93 17.79 6.33
C ALA A 611 7.88 18.64 5.58
N TYR A 612 6.73 18.88 6.20
CA TYR A 612 5.68 19.75 5.66
C TYR A 612 5.81 21.22 6.07
N SER A 613 6.77 21.56 6.94
CA SER A 613 7.06 22.95 7.30
C SER A 613 8.02 23.61 6.30
N THR A 614 7.89 24.93 6.12
CA THR A 614 8.85 25.70 5.31
C THR A 614 10.21 25.86 5.98
N ASP A 615 10.27 25.80 7.31
CA ASP A 615 11.50 25.79 8.09
C ASP A 615 11.40 24.77 9.24
N PRO A 616 11.83 23.50 9.02
CA PRO A 616 11.80 22.47 10.06
C PRO A 616 12.76 22.73 11.22
N LYS A 617 13.73 23.66 11.08
CA LYS A 617 14.69 24.00 12.14
C LYS A 617 14.08 24.92 13.20
N ASP A 618 13.06 25.70 12.85
CA ASP A 618 12.29 26.48 13.80
C ASP A 618 11.16 25.60 14.40
N PRO A 619 11.25 25.18 15.68
CA PRO A 619 10.25 24.33 16.33
C PRO A 619 8.88 25.02 16.46
N PHE A 620 8.78 26.34 16.31
CA PHE A 620 7.50 27.06 16.34
C PHE A 620 6.84 27.12 14.96
N ASN A 621 7.61 27.05 13.88
CA ASN A 621 7.11 27.32 12.53
C ASN A 621 6.12 26.25 12.07
N ARG A 622 6.46 24.96 12.27
CA ARG A 622 5.58 23.81 11.96
C ARG A 622 4.19 23.92 12.61
N ILE A 623 4.13 24.39 13.85
CA ILE A 623 2.86 24.62 14.58
C ILE A 623 2.07 25.75 13.93
N LYS A 624 2.70 26.91 13.74
CA LYS A 624 2.06 28.11 13.19
C LYS A 624 1.51 27.87 11.78
N GLU A 625 2.27 27.15 10.95
CA GLU A 625 1.86 26.84 9.59
C GLU A 625 0.67 25.88 9.56
N LEU A 626 0.67 24.84 10.39
CA LEU A 626 -0.50 23.96 10.50
C LEU A 626 -1.73 24.70 11.02
N GLN A 627 -1.59 25.52 12.07
CA GLN A 627 -2.70 26.34 12.57
C GLN A 627 -3.27 27.26 11.48
N LYS A 628 -2.39 27.96 10.75
CA LYS A 628 -2.80 28.80 9.63
C LYS A 628 -3.50 28.00 8.52
N THR A 629 -3.04 26.79 8.24
CA THR A 629 -3.68 25.92 7.26
C THR A 629 -5.08 25.50 7.70
N VAL A 630 -5.25 25.06 8.95
CA VAL A 630 -6.58 24.71 9.48
C VAL A 630 -7.50 25.93 9.49
N ASP A 631 -7.02 27.08 9.98
CA ASP A 631 -7.80 28.33 10.00
C ASP A 631 -8.25 28.73 8.58
N THR A 632 -7.36 28.65 7.60
CA THR A 632 -7.69 29.00 6.21
C THR A 632 -8.73 28.05 5.62
N LEU A 633 -8.66 26.74 5.94
CA LEU A 633 -9.66 25.77 5.53
C LEU A 633 -11.02 26.06 6.21
N HIS A 634 -11.00 26.39 7.51
CA HIS A 634 -12.19 26.75 8.28
C HIS A 634 -12.90 27.99 7.73
N GLU A 635 -12.15 29.05 7.44
CA GLU A 635 -12.65 30.28 6.79
C GLU A 635 -13.31 30.00 5.43
N ASN A 636 -12.97 28.88 4.78
CA ASN A 636 -13.54 28.46 3.51
C ASN A 636 -14.59 27.35 3.66
N GLY A 637 -15.04 27.06 4.87
CA GLY A 637 -16.10 26.12 5.17
C GLY A 637 -15.69 24.65 5.06
N LEU A 638 -14.38 24.36 5.14
CA LEU A 638 -13.81 23.01 5.09
C LEU A 638 -13.34 22.61 6.49
N GLY A 639 -13.86 21.51 7.02
CA GLY A 639 -13.34 20.87 8.22
C GLY A 639 -12.05 20.08 7.95
N VAL A 640 -11.27 19.81 9.00
CA VAL A 640 -10.02 19.04 8.90
C VAL A 640 -10.09 17.78 9.74
N ILE A 641 -9.86 16.63 9.11
CA ILE A 641 -9.71 15.33 9.76
C ILE A 641 -8.22 14.98 9.71
N MET A 642 -7.65 14.53 10.83
CA MET A 642 -6.28 14.03 10.86
C MET A 642 -6.27 12.51 10.91
N ASP A 643 -5.45 11.89 10.07
CA ASP A 643 -5.08 10.49 10.21
C ASP A 643 -4.09 10.31 11.39
N VAL A 644 -4.43 9.43 12.32
CA VAL A 644 -3.70 9.17 13.56
C VAL A 644 -3.36 7.68 13.71
N VAL A 645 -2.13 7.40 14.12
CA VAL A 645 -1.53 6.05 14.05
C VAL A 645 -1.09 5.59 15.43
N TYR A 646 -2.04 5.37 16.34
CA TYR A 646 -1.71 4.95 17.72
C TYR A 646 -1.45 3.46 17.85
N ASN A 647 -1.71 2.68 16.81
CA ASN A 647 -1.62 1.21 16.75
C ASN A 647 -0.18 0.67 16.86
N HIS A 648 0.83 1.45 16.46
CA HIS A 648 2.23 1.02 16.50
C HIS A 648 3.19 2.23 16.57
N VAL A 649 4.49 1.96 16.65
CA VAL A 649 5.59 2.95 16.48
C VAL A 649 6.55 2.45 15.42
N PHE A 650 7.33 3.34 14.80
CA PHE A 650 8.30 2.94 13.76
C PHE A 650 9.36 1.91 14.24
N ASP A 651 9.98 2.15 15.40
CA ASP A 651 11.03 1.28 15.94
C ASP A 651 10.93 1.19 17.46
N THR A 652 10.50 0.04 17.98
CA THR A 652 10.35 -0.19 19.43
C THR A 652 11.63 -0.09 20.22
N GLN A 653 12.80 -0.31 19.61
CA GLN A 653 14.07 -0.17 20.30
C GLN A 653 14.49 1.28 20.44
N GLN A 654 14.11 2.12 19.48
CA GLN A 654 14.46 3.54 19.50
C GLN A 654 13.41 4.42 20.16
N GLN A 655 12.15 3.98 20.20
CA GLN A 655 11.06 4.78 20.71
C GLN A 655 11.08 4.91 22.25
N SER A 656 10.81 6.14 22.71
CA SER A 656 10.78 6.56 24.12
C SER A 656 9.93 5.69 25.04
N PHE A 657 8.71 5.29 24.67
CA PHE A 657 7.84 4.38 25.41
C PHE A 657 8.56 3.14 25.93
N ASN A 658 9.26 2.43 25.05
CA ASN A 658 9.97 1.21 25.44
C ASN A 658 11.26 1.52 26.22
N LYS A 659 11.92 2.64 25.94
CA LYS A 659 13.10 3.08 26.68
C LYS A 659 12.78 3.60 28.09
N ILE A 660 11.55 4.07 28.32
CA ILE A 660 11.08 4.61 29.62
C ILE A 660 10.50 3.50 30.49
N VAL A 661 9.57 2.70 29.95
CA VAL A 661 8.96 1.56 30.66
C VAL A 661 8.93 0.35 29.73
N PRO A 662 10.05 -0.40 29.64
CA PRO A 662 10.18 -1.54 28.74
C PRO A 662 9.00 -2.50 28.83
N GLY A 663 8.41 -2.82 27.67
CA GLY A 663 7.29 -3.75 27.57
C GLY A 663 5.93 -3.24 28.06
N TYR A 664 5.80 -2.03 28.62
CA TYR A 664 4.51 -1.50 29.13
C TYR A 664 3.59 -0.95 28.05
N TYR A 665 4.09 -0.19 27.08
CA TYR A 665 3.22 0.46 26.08
C TYR A 665 2.84 -0.46 24.92
N PHE A 666 3.38 -1.68 24.91
CA PHE A 666 3.24 -2.65 23.83
C PHE A 666 2.66 -3.97 24.32
N ARG A 667 1.95 -4.65 23.44
CA ARG A 667 1.52 -6.02 23.70
C ARG A 667 2.71 -6.96 23.53
N MET A 668 2.94 -7.79 24.54
CA MET A 668 4.10 -8.68 24.62
C MET A 668 3.64 -10.14 24.67
N LYS A 669 4.28 -11.00 23.88
CA LYS A 669 4.11 -12.46 23.91
C LYS A 669 4.76 -13.04 25.17
N GLU A 670 4.49 -14.31 25.44
CA GLU A 670 5.03 -15.01 26.62
C GLU A 670 6.55 -15.17 26.62
N ASP A 671 7.17 -15.19 25.45
CA ASP A 671 8.62 -15.30 25.30
C ASP A 671 9.36 -13.96 25.47
N GLY A 672 8.63 -12.86 25.70
CA GLY A 672 9.17 -11.50 25.83
C GLY A 672 9.29 -10.73 24.53
N THR A 673 8.83 -11.27 23.39
CA THR A 673 8.78 -10.54 22.11
C THR A 673 7.50 -9.72 21.93
N PHE A 674 7.49 -8.81 20.97
CA PHE A 674 6.32 -7.98 20.65
C PHE A 674 5.26 -8.79 19.87
N HIS A 675 3.99 -8.54 20.17
CA HIS A 675 2.91 -8.86 19.22
C HIS A 675 3.02 -7.94 18.00
N SER A 676 2.70 -8.44 16.81
CA SER A 676 2.88 -7.73 15.53
C SER A 676 1.74 -8.05 14.53
N GLY A 677 0.51 -8.18 15.01
CA GLY A 677 -0.68 -8.32 14.19
C GLY A 677 -0.96 -7.11 13.30
N THR A 678 -0.39 -5.94 13.59
CA THR A 678 -0.35 -4.78 12.67
C THR A 678 0.42 -5.08 11.37
N GLY A 679 1.27 -6.11 11.35
CA GLY A 679 2.13 -6.47 10.22
C GLY A 679 3.41 -5.63 10.08
N VAL A 680 3.66 -4.68 11.00
CA VAL A 680 4.79 -3.73 10.92
C VAL A 680 5.78 -3.82 12.09
N GLY A 681 5.72 -4.89 12.88
CA GLY A 681 6.73 -5.25 13.89
C GLY A 681 6.24 -5.17 15.33
N ASN A 682 5.21 -4.37 15.62
CA ASN A 682 4.71 -4.15 16.98
C ASN A 682 3.25 -3.67 17.04
N GLU A 683 2.65 -3.83 18.22
CA GLU A 683 1.33 -3.30 18.56
C GLU A 683 1.39 -2.56 19.90
N THR A 684 0.80 -1.37 19.98
CA THR A 684 0.58 -0.69 21.26
C THR A 684 -0.53 -1.39 22.06
N ALA A 685 -0.43 -1.30 23.38
CA ALA A 685 -1.37 -1.90 24.32
C ALA A 685 -2.38 -0.86 24.81
N SER A 686 -3.32 -0.45 23.94
CA SER A 686 -4.32 0.59 24.27
C SER A 686 -5.13 0.28 25.52
N GLU A 687 -5.29 -1.01 25.85
CA GLU A 687 -6.04 -1.45 27.02
C GLU A 687 -5.39 -1.09 28.37
N ARG A 688 -4.09 -0.78 28.37
CA ARG A 688 -3.33 -0.40 29.58
C ARG A 688 -3.55 1.07 29.91
N ARG A 689 -3.71 1.37 31.20
CA ARG A 689 -4.22 2.68 31.67
C ARG A 689 -3.39 3.87 31.15
N MET A 690 -2.06 3.77 31.14
CA MET A 690 -1.22 4.89 30.69
C MET A 690 -1.10 5.00 29.17
N MET A 691 -1.33 3.93 28.39
CA MET A 691 -1.46 4.04 26.93
C MET A 691 -2.83 4.60 26.55
N ARG A 692 -3.91 4.16 27.20
CA ARG A 692 -5.25 4.75 27.08
C ARG A 692 -5.23 6.25 27.38
N LYS A 693 -4.65 6.63 28.53
CA LYS A 693 -4.46 8.03 28.91
C LYS A 693 -3.65 8.79 27.87
N PHE A 694 -2.55 8.22 27.37
CA PHE A 694 -1.75 8.85 26.32
C PHE A 694 -2.59 9.13 25.06
N MET A 695 -3.36 8.15 24.57
CA MET A 695 -4.23 8.33 23.41
C MET A 695 -5.27 9.42 23.64
N ILE A 696 -5.89 9.46 24.82
CA ILE A 696 -6.87 10.49 25.19
C ILE A 696 -6.21 11.88 25.24
N ASP A 697 -5.07 12.02 25.91
CA ASP A 697 -4.37 13.29 26.07
C ASP A 697 -3.84 13.81 24.72
N SER A 698 -3.27 12.92 23.91
CA SER A 698 -2.77 13.23 22.56
C SER A 698 -3.90 13.69 21.64
N THR A 699 -5.01 12.95 21.59
CA THR A 699 -6.17 13.34 20.75
C THR A 699 -6.82 14.63 21.22
N LYS A 700 -6.92 14.86 22.55
CA LYS A 700 -7.35 16.17 23.10
C LYS A 700 -6.39 17.29 22.70
N HIS A 701 -5.09 17.06 22.74
CA HIS A 701 -4.09 18.04 22.30
C HIS A 701 -4.33 18.42 20.84
N TRP A 702 -4.43 17.46 19.93
CA TRP A 702 -4.66 17.72 18.51
C TRP A 702 -5.97 18.46 18.25
N VAL A 703 -7.08 17.97 18.81
CA VAL A 703 -8.43 18.56 18.61
C VAL A 703 -8.54 19.95 19.23
N LYS A 704 -7.93 20.20 20.40
CA LYS A 704 -7.97 21.51 21.07
C LYS A 704 -7.02 22.50 20.40
N THR A 705 -5.75 22.14 20.23
CA THR A 705 -4.66 23.04 19.84
C THR A 705 -4.76 23.47 18.38
N PHE A 706 -5.12 22.54 17.50
CA PHE A 706 -5.21 22.79 16.06
C PHE A 706 -6.65 22.87 15.57
N LYS A 707 -7.63 22.77 16.48
CA LYS A 707 -9.06 22.86 16.15
C LYS A 707 -9.48 21.83 15.09
N LEU A 708 -8.97 20.60 15.16
CA LEU A 708 -9.34 19.54 14.22
C LEU A 708 -10.81 19.12 14.38
N ASP A 709 -11.47 18.81 13.29
CA ASP A 709 -12.91 18.47 13.20
C ASP A 709 -13.19 16.97 13.12
N GLY A 710 -12.14 16.17 12.96
CA GLY A 710 -12.24 14.74 13.09
C GLY A 710 -10.90 14.05 13.19
N LEU A 711 -10.96 12.74 13.44
CA LEU A 711 -9.81 11.86 13.54
C LEU A 711 -10.10 10.57 12.75
N ARG A 712 -9.19 10.15 11.88
CA ARG A 712 -9.18 8.84 11.24
C ARG A 712 -8.16 7.96 11.96
N PHE A 713 -8.61 6.88 12.59
CA PHE A 713 -7.74 5.95 13.29
C PHE A 713 -7.22 4.87 12.33
N ASP A 714 -5.92 4.88 12.11
CA ASP A 714 -5.20 3.81 11.42
C ASP A 714 -5.32 2.49 12.16
N LEU A 715 -5.58 1.41 11.42
CA LEU A 715 -5.78 0.07 11.93
C LEU A 715 -6.59 0.05 13.26
N MET A 716 -7.69 0.81 13.32
CA MET A 716 -8.49 1.02 14.53
C MET A 716 -8.87 -0.28 15.24
N GLY A 717 -9.09 -1.37 14.48
CA GLY A 717 -9.38 -2.70 15.03
C GLY A 717 -8.29 -3.31 15.91
N THR A 718 -7.07 -2.75 15.93
CA THR A 718 -5.98 -3.11 16.84
C THR A 718 -6.20 -2.60 18.27
N HIS A 719 -7.05 -1.60 18.47
CA HIS A 719 -7.37 -1.03 19.77
C HIS A 719 -8.54 -1.74 20.43
N ASP A 720 -8.70 -1.58 21.74
CA ASP A 720 -9.91 -1.97 22.46
C ASP A 720 -11.04 -0.93 22.29
N HIS A 721 -12.28 -1.40 22.21
CA HIS A 721 -13.44 -0.53 22.01
C HIS A 721 -13.71 0.40 23.22
N GLU A 722 -13.24 0.07 24.43
CA GLU A 722 -13.36 0.93 25.61
C GLU A 722 -12.52 2.18 25.45
N THR A 723 -11.23 2.04 25.12
CA THR A 723 -10.33 3.16 24.79
C THR A 723 -10.92 4.04 23.69
N MET A 724 -11.43 3.46 22.60
CA MET A 724 -11.99 4.25 21.50
C MET A 724 -13.23 5.05 21.90
N ASN A 725 -14.08 4.50 22.76
CA ASN A 725 -15.23 5.22 23.31
C ASN A 725 -14.81 6.35 24.28
N GLU A 726 -13.79 6.12 25.10
CA GLU A 726 -13.25 7.15 26.00
C GLU A 726 -12.59 8.29 25.23
N VAL A 727 -11.82 7.98 24.19
CA VAL A 727 -11.27 8.97 23.25
C VAL A 727 -12.40 9.81 22.65
N TYR A 728 -13.45 9.17 22.10
CA TYR A 728 -14.59 9.89 21.55
C TYR A 728 -15.24 10.83 22.58
N LYS A 729 -15.48 10.34 23.81
CA LYS A 729 -16.07 11.14 24.89
C LYS A 729 -15.21 12.38 25.18
N ALA A 730 -13.91 12.19 25.33
CA ALA A 730 -12.97 13.25 25.68
C ALA A 730 -12.86 14.34 24.60
N VAL A 731 -12.80 13.98 23.32
CA VAL A 731 -12.69 14.98 22.24
C VAL A 731 -14.03 15.63 21.91
N LYS A 732 -15.15 14.95 22.17
CA LYS A 732 -16.50 15.52 22.00
C LYS A 732 -16.76 16.70 22.95
N GLU A 733 -16.19 16.68 24.15
CA GLU A 733 -16.26 17.80 25.09
C GLU A 733 -15.58 19.07 24.53
N ILE A 734 -14.59 18.91 23.65
CA ILE A 734 -13.88 20.01 22.99
C ILE A 734 -14.59 20.43 21.69
N ASN A 735 -15.07 19.46 20.91
CA ASN A 735 -15.82 19.68 19.68
C ASN A 735 -17.04 18.77 19.62
N PRO A 736 -18.25 19.28 19.91
CA PRO A 736 -19.49 18.49 19.88
C PRO A 736 -19.81 17.87 18.50
N ASN A 737 -19.27 18.45 17.43
CA ASN A 737 -19.46 18.00 16.05
C ASN A 737 -18.33 17.09 15.54
N ILE A 738 -17.40 16.66 16.40
CA ILE A 738 -16.26 15.82 16.00
C ILE A 738 -16.73 14.54 15.27
N PHE A 739 -16.09 14.23 14.15
CA PHE A 739 -16.30 12.99 13.42
C PHE A 739 -15.10 12.05 13.60
N ILE A 740 -15.33 10.84 14.12
CA ILE A 740 -14.28 9.83 14.26
C ILE A 740 -14.62 8.65 13.37
N LEU A 741 -13.67 8.30 12.51
CA LEU A 741 -13.70 7.10 11.67
C LEU A 741 -12.43 6.28 11.86
N GLY A 742 -12.44 5.03 11.38
CA GLY A 742 -11.22 4.24 11.33
C GLY A 742 -11.36 2.91 10.65
N GLU A 743 -10.23 2.23 10.57
CA GLU A 743 -10.08 0.91 9.97
C GLU A 743 -10.39 -0.19 10.99
N GLY A 744 -11.67 -0.50 11.17
CA GLY A 744 -12.11 -1.56 12.07
C GLY A 744 -11.88 -2.98 11.55
N TRP A 745 -10.74 -3.25 10.91
CA TRP A 745 -10.41 -4.59 10.44
C TRP A 745 -10.32 -5.57 11.62
N ASN A 746 -10.92 -6.74 11.48
CA ASN A 746 -10.79 -7.80 12.48
C ASN A 746 -9.56 -8.66 12.16
N MET A 747 -8.42 -8.24 12.67
CA MET A 747 -7.14 -8.91 12.47
C MET A 747 -6.79 -9.75 13.71
N ASP A 748 -6.03 -10.83 13.56
CA ASP A 748 -5.56 -11.64 14.70
C ASP A 748 -4.51 -10.87 15.50
N MET A 749 -4.97 -10.23 16.58
CA MET A 749 -4.22 -9.26 17.38
C MET A 749 -3.99 -9.80 18.79
N GLY A 750 -3.03 -9.24 19.51
CA GLY A 750 -2.74 -9.56 20.92
C GLY A 750 -3.86 -9.24 21.93
N ILE A 751 -5.08 -8.96 21.44
CA ILE A 751 -6.29 -8.65 22.20
C ILE A 751 -7.44 -9.58 21.76
N PRO A 752 -8.28 -10.08 22.70
CA PRO A 752 -9.46 -10.87 22.39
C PRO A 752 -10.40 -10.20 21.37
N GLU A 753 -10.99 -11.00 20.48
CA GLU A 753 -11.81 -10.51 19.37
C GLU A 753 -12.99 -9.64 19.83
N ASP A 754 -13.63 -9.99 20.94
CA ASP A 754 -14.79 -9.28 21.47
C ASP A 754 -14.44 -7.90 22.07
N LEU A 755 -13.16 -7.66 22.39
CA LEU A 755 -12.70 -6.37 22.89
C LEU A 755 -12.22 -5.43 21.77
N ARG A 756 -11.91 -5.96 20.58
CA ARG A 756 -11.37 -5.18 19.45
C ARG A 756 -12.34 -4.07 19.01
N ALA A 757 -11.80 -2.90 18.69
CA ALA A 757 -12.52 -1.80 18.05
C ALA A 757 -12.75 -2.07 16.54
N SER A 758 -13.23 -3.28 16.21
CA SER A 758 -13.47 -3.75 14.85
C SER A 758 -14.93 -3.61 14.44
N GLN A 759 -15.21 -3.74 13.14
CA GLN A 759 -16.56 -3.72 12.59
C GLN A 759 -17.45 -4.84 13.18
N LYS A 760 -16.86 -5.96 13.63
CA LYS A 760 -17.58 -7.05 14.32
C LYS A 760 -18.17 -6.62 15.66
N ASN A 761 -17.59 -5.59 16.29
CA ASN A 761 -18.05 -5.01 17.54
C ASN A 761 -18.64 -3.59 17.35
N ALA A 762 -19.09 -3.24 16.14
CA ALA A 762 -19.60 -1.89 15.84
C ALA A 762 -20.77 -1.48 16.77
N ASN A 763 -21.59 -2.44 17.24
CA ASN A 763 -22.64 -2.20 18.22
C ASN A 763 -22.15 -1.69 19.58
N LYS A 764 -20.89 -1.97 19.95
CA LYS A 764 -20.25 -1.47 21.18
C LYS A 764 -19.67 -0.05 21.01
N MET A 765 -19.73 0.50 19.80
CA MET A 765 -19.11 1.78 19.42
C MET A 765 -20.08 2.67 18.61
N PRO A 766 -21.26 3.00 19.14
CA PRO A 766 -22.35 3.62 18.38
C PRO A 766 -22.01 5.00 17.78
N ASN A 767 -20.96 5.66 18.28
CA ASN A 767 -20.56 7.00 17.88
C ASN A 767 -19.39 7.05 16.88
N LEU A 768 -18.75 5.90 16.61
CA LEU A 768 -17.60 5.76 15.73
C LEU A 768 -18.03 5.22 14.37
N ALA A 769 -17.36 5.66 13.31
CA ALA A 769 -17.58 5.20 11.95
C ALA A 769 -16.46 4.28 11.46
N PHE A 770 -16.79 3.40 10.52
CA PHE A 770 -15.88 2.38 10.00
C PHE A 770 -15.82 2.49 8.48
N PHE A 771 -14.62 2.37 7.92
CA PHE A 771 -14.48 2.10 6.48
C PHE A 771 -15.28 0.87 6.10
N ASN A 772 -16.16 1.01 5.12
CA ASN A 772 -17.02 -0.08 4.66
C ASN A 772 -16.38 -0.84 3.48
N ASP A 773 -15.61 -1.87 3.79
CA ASP A 773 -15.01 -2.77 2.81
C ASP A 773 -16.05 -3.54 1.99
N ASP A 774 -17.27 -3.77 2.49
CA ASP A 774 -18.32 -4.46 1.73
C ASP A 774 -18.77 -3.66 0.51
N ILE A 775 -19.06 -2.36 0.66
CA ILE A 775 -19.41 -1.53 -0.49
C ILE A 775 -18.24 -1.40 -1.45
N ARG A 776 -17.01 -1.22 -0.94
CA ARG A 776 -15.80 -1.09 -1.75
C ARG A 776 -15.64 -2.33 -2.63
N ASN A 777 -15.63 -3.51 -2.01
CA ASN A 777 -15.44 -4.79 -2.70
C ASN A 777 -16.61 -5.08 -3.65
N ALA A 778 -17.84 -4.76 -3.24
CA ALA A 778 -19.02 -4.90 -4.09
C ALA A 778 -18.94 -4.01 -5.33
N ILE A 779 -18.43 -2.78 -5.22
CA ILE A 779 -18.27 -1.85 -6.34
C ILE A 779 -17.17 -2.31 -7.29
N LYS A 780 -15.91 -2.44 -6.81
CA LYS A 780 -14.72 -2.57 -7.69
C LYS A 780 -14.11 -3.98 -7.78
N GLY A 781 -14.54 -4.91 -6.92
CA GLY A 781 -13.87 -6.20 -6.71
C GLY A 781 -12.81 -6.13 -5.61
N GLY A 782 -11.95 -7.15 -5.52
CA GLY A 782 -10.79 -7.19 -4.65
C GLY A 782 -9.86 -5.99 -4.83
N ASN A 783 -8.94 -5.75 -3.90
CA ASN A 783 -8.21 -4.49 -3.87
C ASN A 783 -7.17 -4.35 -4.97
N ASP A 784 -6.34 -5.38 -5.14
CA ASP A 784 -5.13 -5.32 -5.96
C ASP A 784 -5.11 -6.34 -7.09
N ASP A 785 -6.10 -7.23 -7.15
CA ASP A 785 -6.22 -8.27 -8.17
C ASP A 785 -7.02 -7.80 -9.40
N ASN A 786 -7.24 -8.72 -10.34
CA ASN A 786 -8.07 -8.48 -11.54
C ASN A 786 -9.54 -8.86 -11.34
N SER A 787 -9.97 -9.19 -10.12
CA SER A 787 -11.36 -9.58 -9.86
C SER A 787 -12.31 -8.43 -10.16
N THR A 788 -13.55 -8.74 -10.51
CA THR A 788 -14.55 -7.74 -10.87
C THR A 788 -15.55 -7.53 -9.74
N GLY A 789 -15.97 -6.28 -9.55
CA GLY A 789 -17.16 -5.89 -8.80
C GLY A 789 -18.31 -5.46 -9.71
N PHE A 790 -19.36 -4.89 -9.12
CA PHE A 790 -20.60 -4.47 -9.78
C PHE A 790 -20.35 -3.53 -10.96
N ILE A 791 -19.58 -2.45 -10.78
CA ILE A 791 -19.34 -1.47 -11.86
C ILE A 791 -18.49 -2.04 -12.98
N THR A 792 -17.83 -3.16 -12.73
CA THR A 792 -17.06 -3.94 -13.70
C THR A 792 -17.80 -5.21 -14.12
N GLY A 793 -19.13 -5.29 -13.96
CA GLY A 793 -19.98 -6.36 -14.51
C GLY A 793 -19.90 -7.70 -13.80
N SER A 794 -19.51 -7.74 -12.52
CA SER A 794 -19.56 -8.97 -11.71
C SER A 794 -21.02 -9.37 -11.43
N PRO A 795 -21.39 -10.65 -11.59
CA PRO A 795 -22.75 -11.14 -11.35
C PRO A 795 -23.16 -10.98 -9.88
N GLU A 796 -24.46 -10.89 -9.64
CA GLU A 796 -25.10 -11.07 -8.32
C GLU A 796 -24.66 -10.08 -7.23
N LYS A 797 -24.22 -8.87 -7.62
CA LYS A 797 -23.83 -7.82 -6.67
C LYS A 797 -24.97 -6.88 -6.29
N GLU A 798 -26.14 -6.98 -6.92
CA GLU A 798 -27.26 -6.05 -6.73
C GLU A 798 -27.74 -6.02 -5.28
N SER A 799 -27.88 -7.17 -4.63
CA SER A 799 -28.33 -7.27 -3.24
C SER A 799 -27.37 -6.59 -2.28
N ILE A 800 -26.06 -6.87 -2.41
CA ILE A 800 -25.04 -6.27 -1.54
C ILE A 800 -24.89 -4.77 -1.82
N ILE A 801 -25.03 -4.32 -3.08
CA ILE A 801 -25.05 -2.90 -3.42
C ILE A 801 -26.26 -2.21 -2.78
N ILE A 802 -27.47 -2.77 -2.88
CA ILE A 802 -28.68 -2.20 -2.25
C ILE A 802 -28.53 -2.13 -0.73
N ASN A 803 -28.05 -3.20 -0.08
CA ASN A 803 -27.80 -3.24 1.36
C ASN A 803 -26.84 -2.13 1.80
N ASN A 804 -25.77 -1.93 1.03
CA ASN A 804 -24.81 -0.86 1.28
C ASN A 804 -25.38 0.53 1.01
N ILE A 805 -26.15 0.72 -0.07
CA ILE A 805 -26.85 1.98 -0.36
C ILE A 805 -27.75 2.35 0.82
N LYS A 806 -28.42 1.39 1.44
CA LYS A 806 -29.26 1.58 2.65
C LYS A 806 -28.47 1.81 3.95
N GLY A 807 -27.17 2.09 3.87
CA GLY A 807 -26.31 2.39 5.02
C GLY A 807 -25.70 1.16 5.67
N GLY A 808 -25.46 0.09 4.92
CA GLY A 808 -24.79 -1.12 5.42
C GLY A 808 -25.69 -2.07 6.21
N GLN A 809 -27.00 -2.04 5.96
CA GLN A 809 -27.96 -2.95 6.59
C GLN A 809 -27.82 -4.37 6.03
N ASN A 810 -28.16 -5.39 6.84
CA ASN A 810 -28.08 -6.81 6.44
C ASN A 810 -26.68 -7.27 5.99
N LEU A 811 -25.64 -6.65 6.53
CA LEU A 811 -24.26 -7.12 6.43
C LEU A 811 -23.91 -7.97 7.67
N ASP A 812 -22.85 -8.77 7.59
CA ASP A 812 -22.32 -9.56 8.72
C ASP A 812 -21.50 -8.69 9.71
N LYS A 813 -22.05 -7.51 10.01
CA LYS A 813 -21.48 -6.44 10.85
C LYS A 813 -22.62 -5.78 11.62
N PRO A 814 -22.61 -5.76 12.96
CA PRO A 814 -23.74 -5.29 13.76
C PRO A 814 -23.81 -3.76 13.88
N TYR A 815 -23.78 -3.04 12.75
CA TYR A 815 -24.02 -1.60 12.71
C TYR A 815 -25.40 -1.28 13.32
N GLN A 816 -25.46 -0.19 14.08
CA GLN A 816 -26.70 0.30 14.71
C GLN A 816 -27.32 1.45 13.92
N SER A 817 -26.54 2.11 13.07
CA SER A 817 -26.96 3.26 12.29
C SER A 817 -26.06 3.47 11.07
N ALA A 818 -26.60 4.08 10.01
CA ALA A 818 -25.82 4.47 8.84
C ALA A 818 -24.70 5.48 9.18
N ARG A 819 -24.78 6.18 10.33
CA ARG A 819 -23.69 7.03 10.84
C ARG A 819 -22.36 6.27 10.96
N GLN A 820 -22.42 4.97 11.24
CA GLN A 820 -21.23 4.16 11.48
C GLN A 820 -20.54 3.69 10.18
N VAL A 821 -21.06 4.06 9.00
CA VAL A 821 -20.63 3.49 7.73
C VAL A 821 -20.01 4.56 6.84
N VAL A 822 -18.74 4.39 6.51
CA VAL A 822 -18.00 5.24 5.56
C VAL A 822 -17.99 4.56 4.19
N GLN A 823 -18.69 5.17 3.23
CA GLN A 823 -18.93 4.65 1.89
C GLN A 823 -17.82 5.11 0.94
N TYR A 824 -17.02 4.17 0.44
CA TYR A 824 -15.86 4.48 -0.39
C TYR A 824 -15.59 3.42 -1.46
N ALA A 825 -14.80 3.81 -2.48
CA ALA A 825 -14.35 2.91 -3.53
C ALA A 825 -12.82 2.80 -3.58
N ALA A 826 -12.10 3.85 -3.23
CA ALA A 826 -10.64 3.85 -3.10
C ALA A 826 -10.20 4.76 -1.96
N ALA A 827 -8.97 4.52 -1.48
CA ALA A 827 -8.24 5.31 -0.50
C ALA A 827 -6.80 5.48 -1.02
N HIS A 828 -5.90 6.04 -0.20
CA HIS A 828 -4.48 6.14 -0.49
C HIS A 828 -3.82 4.75 -0.66
N ASP A 829 -4.31 3.77 0.11
CA ASP A 829 -3.98 2.35 0.05
C ASP A 829 -4.52 1.65 -1.19
N ASN A 830 -3.84 0.56 -1.56
CA ASN A 830 -4.18 -0.30 -2.69
C ASN A 830 -4.11 0.44 -4.04
N LEU A 831 -4.56 -0.23 -5.11
CA LEU A 831 -4.73 0.43 -6.39
C LEU A 831 -5.71 1.60 -6.30
N THR A 832 -5.38 2.71 -6.96
CA THR A 832 -6.34 3.76 -7.28
C THR A 832 -7.54 3.17 -8.01
N LEU A 833 -8.71 3.82 -7.93
CA LEU A 833 -9.90 3.32 -8.63
C LEU A 833 -9.65 3.22 -10.14
N TRP A 834 -8.93 4.17 -10.73
CA TRP A 834 -8.58 4.15 -12.15
C TRP A 834 -7.73 2.93 -12.50
N ASP A 835 -6.65 2.69 -11.75
CA ASP A 835 -5.72 1.59 -12.01
C ASP A 835 -6.39 0.23 -11.75
N LYS A 836 -7.29 0.15 -10.76
CA LYS A 836 -8.07 -1.06 -10.51
C LYS A 836 -9.04 -1.36 -11.64
N LEU A 837 -9.70 -0.34 -12.20
CA LEU A 837 -10.57 -0.49 -13.37
C LEU A 837 -9.75 -0.91 -14.60
N GLU A 838 -8.60 -0.31 -14.83
CA GLU A 838 -7.67 -0.73 -15.88
C GLU A 838 -7.22 -2.19 -15.73
N LYS A 839 -6.91 -2.62 -14.49
CA LYS A 839 -6.47 -3.99 -14.22
C LYS A 839 -7.58 -5.04 -14.38
N SER A 840 -8.82 -4.70 -13.99
CA SER A 840 -9.96 -5.62 -14.05
C SER A 840 -10.71 -5.61 -15.38
N ARG A 841 -10.60 -4.52 -16.14
CA ARG A 841 -11.17 -4.35 -17.48
C ARG A 841 -10.12 -3.74 -18.42
N PRO A 842 -9.09 -4.53 -18.81
CA PRO A 842 -8.00 -4.04 -19.65
C PRO A 842 -8.46 -3.60 -21.05
N ASP A 843 -9.56 -4.16 -21.55
CA ASP A 843 -10.10 -3.86 -22.88
C ASP A 843 -11.00 -2.61 -22.90
N ASP A 844 -11.32 -2.03 -21.74
CA ASP A 844 -12.07 -0.78 -21.70
C ASP A 844 -11.23 0.37 -22.27
N ASN A 845 -11.80 1.11 -23.22
CA ASN A 845 -11.23 2.38 -23.62
C ASN A 845 -11.40 3.45 -22.50
N VAL A 846 -10.74 4.60 -22.67
CA VAL A 846 -10.76 5.71 -21.70
C VAL A 846 -12.19 6.18 -21.40
N GLU A 847 -13.06 6.29 -22.40
CA GLU A 847 -14.45 6.76 -22.20
C GLU A 847 -15.25 5.77 -21.36
N THR A 848 -15.17 4.48 -21.68
CA THR A 848 -15.81 3.41 -20.90
C THR A 848 -15.30 3.40 -19.46
N ARG A 849 -14.00 3.61 -19.25
CA ARG A 849 -13.41 3.68 -17.91
C ARG A 849 -13.92 4.88 -17.11
N ILE A 850 -14.03 6.06 -17.74
CA ILE A 850 -14.64 7.25 -17.13
C ILE A 850 -16.08 6.94 -16.68
N LYS A 851 -16.87 6.28 -17.53
CA LYS A 851 -18.25 5.89 -17.20
C LYS A 851 -18.34 4.98 -15.97
N ARG A 852 -17.47 3.96 -15.88
CA ARG A 852 -17.40 3.09 -14.69
C ARG A 852 -16.97 3.84 -13.45
N GLN A 853 -16.02 4.76 -13.57
CA GLN A 853 -15.58 5.55 -12.42
C GLN A 853 -16.66 6.52 -11.94
N ASN A 854 -17.41 7.14 -12.86
CA ASN A 854 -18.57 7.97 -12.54
C ASN A 854 -19.69 7.16 -11.88
N LEU A 855 -19.92 5.91 -12.29
CA LEU A 855 -20.82 4.99 -11.60
C LEU A 855 -20.39 4.76 -10.14
N ALA A 856 -19.10 4.49 -9.90
CA ALA A 856 -18.59 4.32 -8.54
C ALA A 856 -18.83 5.57 -7.68
N ASN A 857 -18.49 6.74 -8.21
CA ASN A 857 -18.69 8.03 -7.56
C ASN A 857 -20.17 8.29 -7.25
N ALA A 858 -21.09 7.96 -8.17
CA ALA A 858 -22.52 8.14 -7.96
C ALA A 858 -23.08 7.17 -6.90
N ILE A 859 -22.66 5.90 -6.91
CA ILE A 859 -23.11 4.91 -5.93
C ILE A 859 -22.67 5.33 -4.52
N THR A 860 -21.40 5.70 -4.32
CA THR A 860 -20.92 6.13 -3.00
C THR A 860 -21.57 7.44 -2.55
N MET A 861 -21.75 8.41 -3.46
CA MET A 861 -22.34 9.71 -3.15
C MET A 861 -23.83 9.63 -2.80
N PHE A 862 -24.60 8.71 -3.41
CA PHE A 862 -26.04 8.55 -3.15
C PHE A 862 -26.37 7.37 -2.23
N SER A 863 -25.38 6.84 -1.51
CA SER A 863 -25.60 5.90 -0.41
C SER A 863 -25.89 6.66 0.90
N PHE A 864 -26.74 6.09 1.76
CA PHE A 864 -26.82 6.51 3.16
C PHE A 864 -25.51 6.17 3.89
N GLY A 865 -25.18 6.97 4.90
CA GLY A 865 -23.86 6.96 5.54
C GLY A 865 -22.95 8.08 5.02
N THR A 866 -21.65 7.97 5.26
CA THR A 866 -20.68 9.06 5.03
C THR A 866 -19.86 8.81 3.77
N PRO A 867 -20.00 9.59 2.68
CA PRO A 867 -19.17 9.42 1.50
C PRO A 867 -17.71 9.80 1.78
N PHE A 868 -16.81 8.99 1.25
CA PHE A 868 -15.37 9.20 1.31
C PHE A 868 -14.76 9.02 -0.08
N VAL A 869 -13.82 9.90 -0.41
CA VAL A 869 -13.19 9.99 -1.73
C VAL A 869 -11.70 10.18 -1.56
N HIS A 870 -10.91 9.29 -2.17
CA HIS A 870 -9.47 9.48 -2.28
C HIS A 870 -9.17 10.67 -3.19
N ALA A 871 -8.27 11.55 -2.76
CA ALA A 871 -7.91 12.73 -3.53
C ALA A 871 -7.36 12.33 -4.91
N GLY A 872 -8.04 12.80 -5.95
CA GLY A 872 -7.77 12.53 -7.35
C GLY A 872 -8.66 11.48 -8.00
N GLN A 873 -9.50 10.78 -7.23
CA GLN A 873 -10.53 9.89 -7.78
C GLN A 873 -11.52 10.62 -8.70
N GLU A 874 -11.78 11.91 -8.48
CA GLU A 874 -12.66 12.76 -9.27
C GLU A 874 -12.15 13.08 -10.69
N PHE A 875 -10.84 12.93 -10.93
CA PHE A 875 -10.21 13.10 -12.24
C PHE A 875 -9.46 11.83 -12.69
N GLY A 876 -9.78 10.67 -12.12
CA GLY A 876 -9.19 9.41 -12.55
C GLY A 876 -7.70 9.28 -12.22
N ARG A 877 -7.24 9.75 -11.05
CA ARG A 877 -5.84 9.62 -10.59
C ARG A 877 -5.33 8.20 -10.78
N THR A 878 -4.13 8.11 -11.33
CA THR A 878 -3.37 6.87 -11.54
C THR A 878 -2.05 6.97 -10.78
N LYS A 879 -1.59 5.83 -10.27
CA LYS A 879 -0.24 5.64 -9.71
C LYS A 879 0.56 4.66 -10.56
N GLY A 880 0.22 4.53 -11.85
CA GLY A 880 0.88 3.61 -12.79
C GLY A 880 0.72 2.13 -12.41
N GLY A 881 -0.37 1.78 -11.73
CA GLY A 881 -0.59 0.41 -11.23
C GLY A 881 0.18 0.06 -9.96
N ASN A 882 0.84 1.03 -9.31
CA ASN A 882 1.43 0.84 -8.00
C ASN A 882 0.33 0.77 -6.93
N HIS A 883 0.19 -0.40 -6.31
CA HIS A 883 -0.84 -0.67 -5.31
C HIS A 883 -0.41 -0.35 -3.87
N ASN A 884 0.87 -0.12 -3.61
CA ASN A 884 1.35 0.28 -2.29
C ASN A 884 2.49 1.29 -2.46
N SER A 885 2.12 2.56 -2.48
CA SER A 885 2.98 3.65 -2.88
C SER A 885 3.54 4.44 -1.70
N TYR A 886 3.53 3.85 -0.50
CA TYR A 886 3.93 4.50 0.74
C TYR A 886 5.30 5.15 0.68
N ASN A 887 6.26 4.53 -0.01
CA ASN A 887 7.63 5.03 -0.19
C ASN A 887 7.99 5.34 -1.66
N SER A 888 6.99 5.36 -2.54
CA SER A 888 7.21 5.60 -3.97
C SER A 888 7.48 7.08 -4.26
N PRO A 889 8.27 7.40 -5.30
CA PRO A 889 8.68 8.77 -5.57
C PRO A 889 7.50 9.70 -5.90
N ASP A 890 7.75 11.01 -5.85
CA ASP A 890 6.75 12.03 -6.19
C ASP A 890 6.13 11.80 -7.59
N SER A 891 6.88 11.28 -8.56
CA SER A 891 6.35 10.97 -9.90
C SER A 891 5.21 9.95 -9.91
N VAL A 892 5.11 9.10 -8.87
CA VAL A 892 4.01 8.14 -8.67
C VAL A 892 2.89 8.76 -7.85
N ASN A 893 3.23 9.51 -6.81
CA ASN A 893 2.25 9.99 -5.82
C ASN A 893 1.68 11.38 -6.11
N GLN A 894 2.33 12.24 -6.89
CA GLN A 894 1.88 13.61 -7.09
C GLN A 894 0.50 13.72 -7.76
N PHE A 895 -0.18 14.84 -7.52
CA PHE A 895 -1.32 15.27 -8.31
C PHE A 895 -0.89 15.65 -9.73
N ASP A 896 -1.46 14.97 -10.73
CA ASP A 896 -1.33 15.38 -12.13
C ASP A 896 -2.37 16.46 -12.46
N TRP A 897 -1.97 17.72 -12.34
CA TRP A 897 -2.84 18.87 -12.64
C TRP A 897 -3.22 19.00 -14.11
N ASN A 898 -2.49 18.36 -15.04
CA ASN A 898 -2.91 18.30 -16.44
C ASN A 898 -4.14 17.39 -16.58
N ARG A 899 -4.11 16.25 -15.89
CA ARG A 899 -5.19 15.27 -15.88
C ARG A 899 -6.51 15.84 -15.37
N VAL A 900 -6.48 16.78 -14.42
CA VAL A 900 -7.69 17.50 -13.97
C VAL A 900 -8.36 18.25 -15.12
N LYS A 901 -7.57 18.86 -16.01
CA LYS A 901 -8.08 19.56 -17.20
C LYS A 901 -8.57 18.57 -18.25
N ASP A 902 -7.78 17.53 -18.53
CA ASP A 902 -8.11 16.50 -19.53
C ASP A 902 -9.40 15.75 -19.18
N PHE A 903 -9.65 15.51 -17.89
CA PHE A 903 -10.88 14.91 -17.37
C PHE A 903 -11.76 15.91 -16.62
N SER A 904 -11.81 17.16 -17.10
CA SER A 904 -12.64 18.22 -16.51
C SER A 904 -14.13 17.87 -16.48
N ASN A 905 -14.66 17.15 -17.48
CA ASN A 905 -16.04 16.66 -17.47
C ASN A 905 -16.31 15.70 -16.31
N MET A 906 -15.36 14.83 -16.00
CA MET A 906 -15.45 13.89 -14.87
C MET A 906 -15.37 14.62 -13.53
N THR A 907 -14.47 15.60 -13.42
CA THR A 907 -14.35 16.45 -12.23
C THR A 907 -15.63 17.28 -12.03
N ASN A 908 -16.20 17.84 -13.09
CA ASN A 908 -17.46 18.59 -13.04
C ASN A 908 -18.64 17.70 -12.66
N TYR A 909 -18.70 16.48 -13.22
CA TYR A 909 -19.69 15.49 -12.82
C TYR A 909 -19.63 15.24 -11.31
N PHE A 910 -18.43 14.99 -10.77
CA PHE A 910 -18.23 14.82 -9.32
C PHE A 910 -18.71 16.04 -8.50
N ARG A 911 -18.34 17.27 -8.90
CA ARG A 911 -18.80 18.51 -8.23
C ARG A 911 -20.32 18.59 -8.15
N GLU A 912 -20.99 18.25 -9.25
CA GLU A 912 -22.45 18.28 -9.32
C GLU A 912 -23.08 17.16 -8.49
N LEU A 913 -22.48 15.96 -8.41
CA LEU A 913 -22.93 14.92 -7.48
C LEU A 913 -22.86 15.38 -6.01
N VAL A 914 -21.77 16.04 -5.62
CA VAL A 914 -21.60 16.61 -4.27
C VAL A 914 -22.70 17.64 -3.99
N LYS A 915 -22.96 18.56 -4.94
CA LYS A 915 -24.03 19.55 -4.80
C LYS A 915 -25.41 18.90 -4.72
N ILE A 916 -25.70 17.90 -5.55
CA ILE A 916 -26.97 17.16 -5.51
C ILE A 916 -27.14 16.53 -4.13
N ARG A 917 -26.13 15.85 -3.59
CA ARG A 917 -26.23 15.27 -2.25
C ARG A 917 -26.52 16.34 -1.19
N LYS A 918 -25.78 17.45 -1.19
CA LYS A 918 -25.96 18.55 -0.22
C LYS A 918 -27.32 19.23 -0.32
N ASN A 919 -27.90 19.34 -1.52
CA ASN A 919 -29.22 19.92 -1.73
C ASN A 919 -30.37 18.96 -1.34
N ASN A 920 -30.06 17.72 -0.94
CA ASN A 920 -31.04 16.69 -0.63
C ASN A 920 -30.76 16.10 0.76
N GLU A 921 -31.34 16.72 1.80
CA GLU A 921 -31.18 16.34 3.21
C GLU A 921 -31.61 14.90 3.52
N ILE A 922 -32.35 14.23 2.63
CA ILE A 922 -32.72 12.82 2.79
C ILE A 922 -31.48 11.93 3.00
N PHE A 923 -30.34 12.26 2.38
CA PHE A 923 -29.10 11.50 2.56
C PHE A 923 -28.43 11.70 3.93
N ASN A 924 -28.94 12.63 4.76
CA ASN A 924 -28.49 12.87 6.13
C ASN A 924 -29.18 11.95 7.16
N ILE A 925 -30.20 11.19 6.74
CA ILE A 925 -30.89 10.23 7.60
C ILE A 925 -29.91 9.12 8.00
N LYS A 926 -29.90 8.84 9.32
CA LYS A 926 -28.97 7.89 9.96
C LYS A 926 -29.67 6.68 10.54
N ASP A 927 -30.95 6.81 10.89
CA ASP A 927 -31.74 5.74 11.48
C ASP A 927 -32.16 4.73 10.40
N PHE A 928 -31.93 3.44 10.66
CA PHE A 928 -32.27 2.39 9.70
C PHE A 928 -33.77 2.22 9.52
N GLY A 929 -34.57 2.44 10.57
CA GLY A 929 -36.03 2.40 10.50
C GLY A 929 -36.58 3.49 9.57
N GLU A 930 -36.08 4.72 9.69
CA GLU A 930 -36.41 5.83 8.78
C GLU A 930 -35.99 5.53 7.35
N ILE A 931 -34.75 5.08 7.12
CA ILE A 931 -34.26 4.69 5.79
C ILE A 931 -35.19 3.64 5.16
N ASN A 932 -35.61 2.63 5.93
CA ASN A 932 -36.46 1.56 5.43
C ASN A 932 -37.87 2.03 5.04
N LYS A 933 -38.40 3.06 5.71
CA LYS A 933 -39.73 3.62 5.39
C LYS A 933 -39.74 4.36 4.06
N ILE A 934 -38.66 5.07 3.75
CA ILE A 934 -38.59 5.93 2.55
C ILE A 934 -37.98 5.22 1.33
N PHE A 935 -37.35 4.06 1.51
CA PHE A 935 -36.60 3.38 0.46
C PHE A 935 -37.42 2.29 -0.22
N GLU A 936 -37.71 2.48 -1.51
CA GLU A 936 -38.43 1.51 -2.32
C GLU A 936 -37.56 1.03 -3.49
N ILE A 937 -37.41 -0.29 -3.66
CA ILE A 937 -36.66 -0.86 -4.79
C ILE A 937 -37.54 -0.81 -6.04
N LYS A 938 -37.07 -0.17 -7.10
CA LYS A 938 -37.75 -0.07 -8.41
C LYS A 938 -37.19 -1.03 -9.44
N ASN A 939 -35.86 -1.24 -9.43
CA ASN A 939 -35.16 -2.21 -10.27
C ASN A 939 -34.16 -3.00 -9.42
N LYS A 940 -34.17 -4.33 -9.58
CA LYS A 940 -33.14 -5.24 -9.10
C LYS A 940 -33.02 -6.38 -10.10
N ARG A 941 -32.14 -6.20 -11.08
CA ARG A 941 -31.90 -7.16 -12.17
C ARG A 941 -30.40 -7.25 -12.41
N PHE A 942 -29.96 -8.28 -13.13
CA PHE A 942 -28.55 -8.43 -13.46
C PHE A 942 -27.97 -7.16 -14.09
N GLY A 943 -26.99 -6.54 -13.42
CA GLY A 943 -26.36 -5.30 -13.86
C GLY A 943 -27.19 -4.03 -13.67
N GLU A 944 -28.27 -4.09 -12.88
CA GLU A 944 -29.20 -2.98 -12.66
C GLU A 944 -29.63 -2.87 -11.20
N VAL A 945 -29.43 -1.69 -10.62
CA VAL A 945 -29.99 -1.32 -9.32
C VAL A 945 -30.73 0.00 -9.48
N GLY A 946 -31.98 0.06 -9.09
CA GLY A 946 -32.77 1.29 -9.12
C GLY A 946 -33.74 1.37 -7.95
N TYR A 947 -33.92 2.56 -7.40
CA TYR A 947 -34.69 2.80 -6.20
C TYR A 947 -35.33 4.19 -6.19
N LYS A 948 -36.39 4.30 -5.40
CA LYS A 948 -37.08 5.54 -5.04
C LYS A 948 -36.76 5.88 -3.59
N LEU A 949 -36.53 7.16 -3.32
CA LEU A 949 -36.49 7.74 -1.98
C LEU A 949 -37.70 8.66 -1.83
N GLU A 950 -38.64 8.28 -0.98
CA GLU A 950 -39.89 9.00 -0.74
C GLU A 950 -39.67 10.30 0.04
N ARG A 951 -40.21 11.41 -0.48
CA ARG A 951 -40.10 12.77 0.06
C ARG A 951 -41.41 13.56 -0.02
N GLY A 952 -42.55 12.88 -0.19
CA GLY A 952 -43.82 13.54 -0.45
C GLY A 952 -43.91 14.02 -1.90
N GLU A 953 -43.95 15.33 -2.14
CA GLU A 953 -44.15 15.88 -3.50
C GLU A 953 -42.86 15.91 -4.36
N ASP A 954 -41.68 15.76 -3.75
CA ASP A 954 -40.35 15.89 -4.40
C ASP A 954 -39.51 14.57 -4.37
N ASP A 955 -40.18 13.43 -4.56
CA ASP A 955 -39.55 12.10 -4.58
C ASP A 955 -38.29 12.03 -5.48
N LEU A 956 -37.27 11.29 -5.05
CA LEU A 956 -36.07 11.03 -5.84
C LEU A 956 -36.09 9.62 -6.41
N TYR A 957 -35.77 9.47 -7.69
CA TYR A 957 -35.58 8.18 -8.36
C TYR A 957 -34.13 8.09 -8.85
N ILE A 958 -33.44 7.02 -8.44
CA ILE A 958 -32.03 6.82 -8.75
C ILE A 958 -31.86 5.43 -9.37
N GLY A 959 -31.23 5.36 -10.54
CA GLY A 959 -30.96 4.13 -11.26
C GLY A 959 -29.51 4.02 -11.69
N HIS A 960 -28.90 2.87 -11.50
CA HIS A 960 -27.54 2.53 -11.90
C HIS A 960 -27.57 1.34 -12.88
N ASN A 961 -27.06 1.56 -14.09
CA ASN A 961 -26.93 0.52 -15.11
C ASN A 961 -25.44 0.28 -15.38
N VAL A 962 -24.97 -0.94 -15.11
CA VAL A 962 -23.58 -1.37 -15.34
C VAL A 962 -23.42 -2.26 -16.57
N SER A 963 -24.51 -2.49 -17.32
CA SER A 963 -24.49 -3.20 -18.60
C SER A 963 -24.06 -2.30 -19.76
N ASP A 964 -23.77 -2.93 -20.89
CA ASP A 964 -23.44 -2.28 -22.16
C ASP A 964 -24.68 -1.92 -23.01
N LYS A 965 -25.89 -2.14 -22.48
CA LYS A 965 -27.17 -1.91 -23.17
C LYS A 965 -28.01 -0.87 -22.45
N VAL A 966 -28.91 -0.25 -23.21
CA VAL A 966 -29.98 0.57 -22.64
C VAL A 966 -30.95 -0.36 -21.93
N VAL A 967 -31.37 0.01 -20.71
CA VAL A 967 -32.29 -0.78 -19.90
C VAL A 967 -33.45 0.09 -19.41
N PRO A 968 -34.68 -0.46 -19.25
CA PRO A 968 -35.80 0.32 -18.72
C PRO A 968 -35.68 0.50 -17.20
N PHE A 969 -35.73 1.74 -16.73
CA PHE A 969 -35.82 2.08 -15.31
C PHE A 969 -37.26 2.44 -14.94
N ASN A 970 -37.83 1.72 -13.97
CA ASN A 970 -39.23 1.91 -13.56
C ASN A 970 -39.36 3.20 -12.73
N VAL A 971 -40.21 4.12 -13.20
CA VAL A 971 -40.43 5.44 -12.59
C VAL A 971 -41.91 5.76 -12.74
N GLU A 972 -42.57 6.20 -11.68
CA GLU A 972 -44.01 6.51 -11.73
C GLU A 972 -44.34 7.57 -12.80
N THR A 973 -45.55 7.54 -13.32
CA THR A 973 -45.99 8.55 -14.29
C THR A 973 -46.02 9.95 -13.65
N GLY A 974 -45.36 10.92 -14.27
CA GLY A 974 -45.28 12.28 -13.73
C GLY A 974 -44.25 13.15 -14.43
N ARG A 975 -44.11 14.38 -13.94
CA ARG A 975 -43.09 15.33 -14.39
C ARG A 975 -41.88 15.29 -13.46
N TYR A 976 -40.68 15.30 -14.04
CA TYR A 976 -39.42 15.14 -13.34
C TYR A 976 -38.37 16.14 -13.81
N ARG A 977 -37.60 16.67 -12.88
CA ARG A 977 -36.33 17.35 -13.12
C ARG A 977 -35.22 16.30 -13.18
N VAL A 978 -34.49 16.26 -14.29
CA VAL A 978 -33.36 15.34 -14.49
C VAL A 978 -32.11 15.96 -13.87
N LEU A 979 -31.58 15.40 -12.79
CA LEU A 979 -30.37 15.89 -12.13
C LEU A 979 -29.10 15.22 -12.67
N VAL A 980 -29.20 13.93 -13.01
CA VAL A 980 -28.10 13.14 -13.58
C VAL A 980 -28.64 12.30 -14.73
N MET A 981 -27.98 12.30 -15.88
CA MET A 981 -28.29 11.41 -16.99
C MET A 981 -27.13 11.38 -17.99
N ASN A 982 -26.85 10.23 -18.61
CA ASN A 982 -25.83 10.09 -19.66
C ASN A 982 -24.44 10.63 -19.26
N ASN A 983 -24.00 10.36 -18.02
CA ASN A 983 -22.71 10.85 -17.48
C ASN A 983 -22.59 12.38 -17.42
N GLN A 984 -23.71 13.09 -17.43
CA GLN A 984 -23.81 14.50 -17.10
C GLN A 984 -24.58 14.65 -15.79
N ALA A 985 -24.20 15.64 -14.99
CA ALA A 985 -24.88 15.98 -13.75
C ALA A 985 -25.03 17.49 -13.66
N LYS A 986 -26.14 17.96 -13.11
CA LYS A 986 -26.37 19.37 -12.79
C LYS A 986 -27.37 19.45 -11.63
N ALA A 987 -26.93 20.02 -10.51
CA ALA A 987 -27.73 20.10 -9.29
C ALA A 987 -29.02 20.94 -9.45
N GLU A 988 -29.00 21.92 -10.35
CA GLU A 988 -30.17 22.73 -10.70
C GLU A 988 -31.10 22.05 -11.73
N GLY A 989 -30.71 20.89 -12.26
CA GLY A 989 -31.41 20.18 -13.33
C GLY A 989 -30.82 20.40 -14.71
N LEU A 990 -30.65 19.30 -15.46
CA LEU A 990 -30.27 19.27 -16.87
C LEU A 990 -31.42 19.68 -17.77
N ARG A 991 -32.64 19.21 -17.44
CA ARG A 991 -33.91 19.51 -18.11
C ARG A 991 -35.08 18.96 -17.30
N GLU A 992 -36.29 19.33 -17.67
CA GLU A 992 -37.53 18.71 -17.17
C GLU A 992 -38.11 17.78 -18.24
N ILE A 993 -38.67 16.65 -17.82
CA ILE A 993 -39.27 15.63 -18.69
C ILE A 993 -40.56 15.10 -18.07
N ASP A 994 -41.48 14.64 -18.92
CA ASP A 994 -42.63 13.86 -18.51
C ASP A 994 -42.29 12.37 -18.73
N VAL A 995 -42.50 11.54 -17.71
CA VAL A 995 -42.22 10.10 -17.73
C VAL A 995 -43.54 9.36 -17.64
N ILE A 996 -43.69 8.28 -18.41
CA ILE A 996 -44.85 7.38 -18.38
C ILE A 996 -44.34 5.98 -17.98
N ASP A 997 -44.52 5.64 -16.70
CA ASP A 997 -44.18 4.37 -16.03
C ASP A 997 -42.72 3.88 -16.07
N LYS A 998 -41.91 4.33 -17.04
CA LYS A 998 -40.50 3.97 -17.20
C LYS A 998 -39.74 4.97 -18.06
N ILE A 999 -38.42 4.97 -17.91
CA ILE A 999 -37.48 5.74 -18.72
C ILE A 999 -36.28 4.88 -19.13
N ASP A 1000 -35.69 5.18 -20.28
CA ASP A 1000 -34.45 4.53 -20.72
C ASP A 1000 -33.26 4.98 -19.87
N LEU A 1001 -32.55 4.00 -19.29
CA LEU A 1001 -31.32 4.17 -18.56
C LEU A 1001 -30.14 3.70 -19.42
N SER A 1002 -29.31 4.65 -19.83
CA SER A 1002 -28.18 4.43 -20.74
C SER A 1002 -27.13 3.45 -20.18
N PRO A 1003 -26.37 2.75 -21.05
CA PRO A 1003 -25.27 1.89 -20.67
C PRO A 1003 -24.26 2.59 -19.76
N LEU A 1004 -23.71 1.86 -18.78
CA LEU A 1004 -22.65 2.33 -17.88
C LEU A 1004 -22.92 3.73 -17.31
N SER A 1005 -24.12 3.95 -16.77
CA SER A 1005 -24.52 5.28 -16.33
C SER A 1005 -25.46 5.26 -15.13
N THR A 1006 -25.51 6.40 -14.44
CA THR A 1006 -26.51 6.68 -13.42
C THR A 1006 -27.54 7.66 -13.96
N ILE A 1007 -28.80 7.47 -13.59
CA ILE A 1007 -29.86 8.48 -13.72
C ILE A 1007 -30.32 8.91 -12.33
N VAL A 1008 -30.58 10.21 -12.15
CA VAL A 1008 -31.21 10.77 -10.96
C VAL A 1008 -32.31 11.71 -11.42
N LEU A 1009 -33.53 11.42 -10.99
CA LEU A 1009 -34.73 12.21 -11.27
C LEU A 1009 -35.30 12.73 -9.95
N GLN A 1010 -35.70 13.99 -9.93
CA GLN A 1010 -36.47 14.59 -8.86
C GLN A 1010 -37.88 14.88 -9.36
N ARG A 1011 -38.90 14.36 -8.69
CA ARG A 1011 -40.30 14.64 -9.03
C ARG A 1011 -40.58 16.13 -8.88
N ILE A 1012 -41.39 16.67 -9.80
CA ILE A 1012 -41.89 18.04 -9.72
C ILE A 1012 -43.35 17.97 -9.25
N PRO A 1013 -43.71 18.66 -8.16
CA PRO A 1013 -45.08 18.72 -7.68
C PRO A 1013 -46.00 19.29 -8.76
N THR A 1014 -47.01 18.53 -9.17
CA THR A 1014 -48.02 19.02 -10.12
C THR A 1014 -49.01 19.93 -9.39
N LYS A 1015 -48.80 21.26 -9.46
CA LYS A 1015 -49.88 22.23 -9.24
C LYS A 1015 -50.71 22.35 -10.53
N ASP A 1016 -51.83 21.64 -10.57
CA ASP A 1016 -52.94 21.82 -11.52
C ASP A 1016 -52.58 22.15 -12.99
N LYS A 1017 -52.03 21.20 -13.75
CA LYS A 1017 -52.26 21.12 -15.21
C LYS A 1017 -52.28 19.65 -15.67
N PRO A 1018 -53.26 19.23 -16.49
CA PRO A 1018 -53.33 17.87 -17.00
C PRO A 1018 -52.13 17.57 -17.89
N ILE A 1019 -51.54 16.39 -17.70
CA ILE A 1019 -50.46 15.85 -18.51
C ILE A 1019 -51.04 15.52 -19.89
N ASN A 1020 -50.77 16.35 -20.91
CA ASN A 1020 -50.98 15.96 -22.29
C ASN A 1020 -49.80 15.08 -22.72
N ALA A 1021 -50.08 13.78 -22.91
CA ALA A 1021 -49.09 12.82 -23.40
C ALA A 1021 -48.56 13.26 -24.78
N VAL A 1022 -47.26 13.53 -24.85
CA VAL A 1022 -46.52 13.63 -26.13
C VAL A 1022 -45.51 12.51 -26.16
N THR A 1023 -45.78 11.50 -26.98
CA THR A 1023 -44.82 10.45 -27.33
C THR A 1023 -43.71 11.07 -28.17
N ILE A 1024 -42.50 11.21 -27.63
CA ILE A 1024 -41.31 11.60 -28.41
C ILE A 1024 -40.66 10.32 -28.94
N THR A 1025 -41.00 9.93 -30.16
CA THR A 1025 -40.13 9.11 -31.01
C THR A 1025 -39.12 10.04 -31.66
N GLN A 1026 -37.82 9.81 -31.43
CA GLN A 1026 -36.75 10.53 -32.15
C GLN A 1026 -36.85 10.24 -33.65
N SER A 1027 -37.20 11.26 -34.44
CA SER A 1027 -37.15 11.22 -35.91
C SER A 1027 -35.72 11.50 -36.38
N ASN A 1028 -35.12 10.52 -37.06
CA ASN A 1028 -33.96 10.74 -37.91
C ASN A 1028 -34.33 11.67 -39.06
N ASN A 1029 -33.59 12.77 -39.20
CA ASN A 1029 -33.63 13.61 -40.39
C ASN A 1029 -32.95 12.87 -41.56
N GLN A 1030 -33.73 12.34 -42.50
CA GLN A 1030 -33.34 12.28 -43.90
C GLN A 1030 -34.52 12.72 -44.76
N GLN A 1031 -34.30 13.75 -45.57
CA GLN A 1031 -35.26 14.32 -46.50
C GLN A 1031 -35.66 13.30 -47.57
N ASN A 1032 -36.97 13.24 -47.82
CA ASN A 1032 -37.60 12.55 -48.93
C ASN A 1032 -37.23 13.18 -50.29
N SER A 1033 -37.03 12.34 -51.29
CA SER A 1033 -37.64 12.54 -52.60
C SER A 1033 -38.11 11.20 -53.16
N THR A 1034 -39.42 10.97 -53.07
CA THR A 1034 -40.16 9.86 -53.68
C THR A 1034 -40.28 10.03 -55.19
N GLN A 1035 -40.10 8.96 -55.96
CA GLN A 1035 -40.93 8.70 -57.15
C GLN A 1035 -41.09 7.20 -57.41
N ASN A 1036 -42.36 6.77 -57.43
CA ASN A 1036 -42.85 5.46 -57.87
C ASN A 1036 -42.44 5.14 -59.32
N ARG A 1037 -42.12 3.86 -59.61
CA ARG A 1037 -42.85 3.05 -60.59
C ARG A 1037 -42.44 1.57 -60.56
N ASN A 1038 -43.49 0.77 -60.75
CA ASN A 1038 -43.69 -0.67 -60.64
C ASN A 1038 -42.99 -1.49 -61.78
N PRO A 1039 -43.20 -2.81 -61.89
CA PRO A 1039 -42.21 -3.88 -61.68
C PRO A 1039 -41.82 -4.59 -62.99
N GLU A 1040 -40.86 -5.53 -62.98
CA GLU A 1040 -40.94 -6.80 -63.74
C GLU A 1040 -39.69 -7.69 -63.64
N THR A 1041 -39.97 -8.98 -63.41
CA THR A 1041 -39.28 -10.18 -63.92
C THR A 1041 -37.86 -10.52 -63.42
N GLY A 1042 -37.68 -11.80 -63.05
CA GLY A 1042 -36.39 -12.47 -63.20
C GLY A 1042 -36.07 -13.50 -62.12
N ASP A 1043 -36.60 -14.70 -62.32
CA ASP A 1043 -36.42 -15.96 -61.61
C ASP A 1043 -35.07 -16.35 -60.98
N PHE A 1044 -35.22 -17.34 -60.09
CA PHE A 1044 -34.28 -18.29 -59.46
C PHE A 1044 -33.92 -17.96 -58.00
N GLY A 1045 -34.48 -18.59 -56.95
CA GLY A 1045 -35.21 -19.85 -56.85
C GLY A 1045 -34.37 -20.90 -56.12
N VAL A 1046 -34.80 -21.22 -54.88
CA VAL A 1046 -34.64 -22.53 -54.21
C VAL A 1046 -33.21 -22.80 -53.63
N THR A 1047 -32.94 -23.20 -52.37
CA THR A 1047 -33.69 -23.86 -51.29
C THR A 1047 -32.99 -23.64 -49.93
N THR A 1048 -33.80 -23.29 -48.94
CA THR A 1048 -33.89 -23.85 -47.58
C THR A 1048 -32.82 -24.82 -47.00
N SER A 1049 -32.44 -24.48 -45.76
CA SER A 1049 -32.40 -25.36 -44.57
C SER A 1049 -31.08 -25.97 -44.09
N ALA A 1050 -30.65 -25.44 -42.94
CA ALA A 1050 -30.41 -26.16 -41.68
C ALA A 1050 -29.04 -26.84 -41.42
N ILE A 1051 -28.46 -26.40 -40.30
CA ILE A 1051 -27.70 -27.17 -39.28
C ILE A 1051 -26.17 -27.23 -39.42
N MET A 1052 -25.55 -26.43 -38.53
CA MET A 1052 -24.40 -26.69 -37.67
C MET A 1052 -22.93 -26.69 -38.19
N ILE A 1053 -22.22 -25.71 -37.62
CA ILE A 1053 -20.93 -25.78 -36.90
C ILE A 1053 -19.61 -25.69 -37.72
N VAL A 1054 -19.07 -24.46 -37.66
CA VAL A 1054 -17.68 -24.01 -37.35
C VAL A 1054 -16.50 -24.66 -38.10
N ILE A 1055 -15.76 -23.84 -38.87
CA ILE A 1055 -14.32 -23.48 -38.71
C ILE A 1055 -13.71 -22.91 -40.02
N SER A 1056 -13.20 -21.67 -39.93
CA SER A 1056 -12.03 -21.03 -40.60
C SER A 1056 -11.99 -20.84 -42.14
N MET A 1057 -11.87 -19.60 -42.65
CA MET A 1057 -10.66 -18.78 -42.97
C MET A 1057 -10.12 -18.93 -44.40
N GLY A 1058 -9.80 -17.77 -45.01
CA GLY A 1058 -8.79 -17.62 -46.07
C GLY A 1058 -9.36 -17.26 -47.46
N MET A 1059 -9.36 -15.98 -47.87
CA MET A 1059 -8.30 -15.33 -48.69
C MET A 1059 -8.42 -15.70 -50.19
N ILE A 1060 -8.37 -14.84 -51.23
CA ILE A 1060 -7.82 -13.48 -51.50
C ILE A 1060 -8.42 -13.03 -52.87
N PHE A 1061 -8.83 -11.76 -53.01
CA PHE A 1061 -8.32 -10.76 -53.97
C PHE A 1061 -7.87 -11.19 -55.39
N VAL A 1062 -8.16 -10.48 -56.50
CA VAL A 1062 -7.47 -9.28 -57.07
C VAL A 1062 -8.33 -8.78 -58.27
N ILE A 1063 -8.55 -7.48 -58.53
CA ILE A 1063 -8.01 -6.75 -59.71
C ILE A 1063 -8.44 -5.27 -59.78
N ARG A 1064 -7.38 -4.44 -59.92
CA ARG A 1064 -7.19 -3.15 -60.63
C ARG A 1064 -7.83 -1.83 -60.15
N LYS A 1065 -6.92 -1.00 -59.61
CA LYS A 1065 -6.78 0.46 -59.83
C LYS A 1065 -7.17 0.91 -61.25
N LYS A 1066 -7.91 2.02 -61.36
CA LYS A 1066 -7.42 3.35 -61.83
C LYS A 1066 -8.53 4.41 -61.81
N ASN A 1067 -8.07 5.67 -61.76
CA ASN A 1067 -8.78 6.96 -61.81
C ASN A 1067 -9.07 7.54 -60.41
N LEU A 1068 -8.21 8.43 -59.91
CA LEU A 1068 -8.10 9.88 -60.19
C LEU A 1068 -9.09 10.69 -59.34
N ILE A 1069 -8.50 11.69 -58.65
CA ILE A 1069 -9.06 12.75 -57.80
C ILE A 1069 -9.02 12.43 -56.30
#